data_AF-A0A661UA22-F1
#
_entry.id   AF-A0A661UA22-F1
#
_cell.length_a   1.000
_cell.length_b   1.000
_cell.length_c   1.000
_cell.angle_alpha   90.00
_cell.angle_beta   90.00
_cell.angle_gamma   90.00
#
_symmetry.space_group_name_H-M   'P 1'
#
loop_
_entity.id
_entity.type
_entity.pdbx_description
1 polymer ?
#
loop_
_entity_poly.entity_id
_entity_poly.type
_entity_poly.pdbx_seq_one_letter_code
_entity_poly.pdbx_strand_id
1 'polypeptide(L)'
;LLENIVMRSDGILGELLVPSDWVGIVDDTGDPNIVGPIEDVLNKNHIPYEKFTSDDFIIRFWDHCSKVIIASHQSRAFYEALANENVVTQMRSWLSNHYVTFEFNGACDVSAAWGDLDLPFGLGYVPEETNDVTIGHYPVLRDVIANASYVWDDSVVDASLPTFRPFEPNSMAVDVIGNWVSRLLPFRARGNRPIQANQICFEHNGNCGEIQDLMNTAARTCLLPCAGVNNFTWDHVSNEFWEGDWHGYQVDWNGNHTSVAKQGILYDKDFGGSKDLSAIMKDRGDTYPLNATARFSKVCKFHARVEDVNHNPVDGAQIVVRVPLYNKPQNPLYTAITAYTDSTGEVVMDLGDNRDFWMSVRSRIGQAGESQVLTNTVAGEEYSHTWTLDGQMPQLPPIENAQFADGDHQYKLDISYNVEFEMLYSVGGSTFGNNENAGNVDFFIVSPDEFDKYQDGHSFQAYEWRSDSPGDSVSVEVPSQTYYIVFSNEDVVDVKQFVTLQVNVSKKVGGTWQQVQSYDNYVAVPQRDSYVLKFTPSAGPSFPPHIYAAGYLDASVNSVTGFELGMQAFVVDTDGPSDVQSVEAYYGGVPLGIFLKDDGIEPDNLPGDGIFTCSVPMGPGQVGPALYRLELVATDAEGNQSPAWPYLNVLSGPLALPSEVSQMNVDLWQPAATSDGAPTIIGGGFWGGESVAPGDTVKMIVLVSDPDGPSDIDRVELFLEGGVPTGLYFNDSGVGGDDFAGDGIYTFQVVMPGGLPGGNMTLEAVAFDKSGNSSVVYPYLTVN
;
A
#
# COMPACT_ATOMS: atom_id res chain seq x y z
N LEU A 1 -43.57 1.04 45.58
CA LEU A 1 -43.56 0.49 46.98
C LEU A 1 -42.21 -0.10 47.39
N LEU A 2 -41.28 -0.41 46.46
CA LEU A 2 -39.94 -0.92 46.77
C LEU A 2 -38.83 0.08 46.36
N GLU A 3 -39.17 1.36 46.31
CA GLU A 3 -38.29 2.41 45.77
C GLU A 3 -37.38 2.99 46.86
N ASN A 4 -36.68 2.20 47.69
CA ASN A 4 -35.66 2.68 48.67
C ASN A 4 -34.82 1.51 49.23
N ILE A 5 -34.47 0.53 48.41
CA ILE A 5 -34.08 -0.79 48.92
C ILE A 5 -32.75 -1.26 48.33
N VAL A 6 -31.82 -1.55 49.23
CA VAL A 6 -30.61 -2.34 48.97
C VAL A 6 -30.89 -3.77 49.44
N MET A 7 -30.71 -4.77 48.58
CA MET A 7 -31.07 -6.16 48.88
C MET A 7 -29.83 -7.07 48.85
N ARG A 8 -29.66 -7.82 49.93
CA ARG A 8 -28.80 -9.00 49.96
C ARG A 8 -29.68 -10.24 49.90
N SER A 9 -29.70 -10.88 48.73
CA SER A 9 -30.30 -12.20 48.56
C SER A 9 -29.22 -13.26 48.49
N ASP A 10 -29.39 -14.32 49.30
CA ASP A 10 -28.52 -15.50 49.31
C ASP A 10 -28.93 -16.53 48.22
N GLY A 11 -29.94 -16.22 47.39
CA GLY A 11 -30.53 -17.09 46.38
C GLY A 11 -30.05 -16.87 44.94
N ILE A 12 -29.95 -17.96 44.17
CA ILE A 12 -29.41 -18.01 42.79
C ILE A 12 -30.35 -17.38 41.72
N LEU A 13 -31.53 -16.87 42.07
CA LEU A 13 -32.49 -16.27 41.10
C LEU A 13 -33.23 -15.07 41.74
N GLY A 14 -32.64 -13.87 41.59
CA GLY A 14 -32.98 -12.65 42.31
C GLY A 14 -34.18 -11.84 41.81
N GLU A 15 -35.40 -12.33 42.00
CA GLU A 15 -36.62 -11.51 41.81
C GLU A 15 -37.58 -11.49 43.00
N LEU A 16 -37.45 -12.40 43.98
CA LEU A 16 -38.37 -12.52 45.13
C LEU A 16 -37.62 -12.54 46.46
N LEU A 17 -37.98 -11.62 47.37
CA LEU A 17 -37.48 -11.61 48.74
C LEU A 17 -37.96 -12.85 49.51
N VAL A 18 -37.03 -13.56 50.14
CA VAL A 18 -37.34 -14.66 51.07
C VAL A 18 -36.99 -14.26 52.52
N PRO A 19 -37.59 -14.90 53.54
CA PRO A 19 -37.34 -14.53 54.94
C PRO A 19 -35.90 -14.66 55.43
N SER A 20 -35.02 -15.35 54.69
CA SER A 20 -33.58 -15.42 54.96
C SER A 20 -32.78 -14.27 54.38
N ASP A 21 -33.38 -13.48 53.48
CA ASP A 21 -32.72 -12.34 52.85
C ASP A 21 -32.62 -11.17 53.83
N TRP A 22 -31.66 -10.29 53.61
CA TRP A 22 -31.49 -9.08 54.40
C TRP A 22 -31.67 -7.84 53.52
N VAL A 23 -32.34 -6.83 54.06
CA VAL A 23 -32.65 -5.59 53.35
C VAL A 23 -32.01 -4.38 54.06
N GLY A 24 -31.21 -3.60 53.33
CA GLY A 24 -30.80 -2.26 53.73
C GLY A 24 -31.75 -1.21 53.15
N ILE A 25 -32.19 -0.26 53.95
CA ILE A 25 -33.01 0.87 53.49
C ILE A 25 -32.15 2.14 53.59
N VAL A 26 -31.91 2.80 52.47
CA VAL A 26 -31.22 4.11 52.46
C VAL A 26 -32.29 5.20 52.65
N ASP A 27 -32.20 5.95 53.75
CA ASP A 27 -33.13 7.02 54.08
C ASP A 27 -32.41 8.24 54.66
N ASP A 28 -32.21 9.26 53.83
CA ASP A 28 -31.76 10.59 54.26
C ASP A 28 -32.92 11.54 54.56
N THR A 29 -34.16 11.15 54.24
CA THR A 29 -35.33 12.03 54.29
C THR A 29 -35.93 12.11 55.68
N GLY A 30 -35.87 11.00 56.42
CA GLY A 30 -36.52 10.86 57.72
C GLY A 30 -38.05 10.97 57.65
N ASP A 31 -38.66 10.91 56.45
CA ASP A 31 -40.11 11.01 56.27
C ASP A 31 -40.77 9.64 56.52
N PRO A 32 -41.55 9.49 57.60
CA PRO A 32 -42.20 8.22 57.93
C PRO A 32 -43.23 7.79 56.87
N ASN A 33 -43.72 8.68 56.02
CA ASN A 33 -44.65 8.33 54.95
C ASN A 33 -43.97 7.62 53.78
N ILE A 34 -42.65 7.78 53.65
CA ILE A 34 -41.84 7.18 52.59
C ILE A 34 -41.35 5.80 53.03
N VAL A 35 -40.79 5.70 54.24
CA VAL A 35 -40.17 4.47 54.73
C VAL A 35 -41.16 3.54 55.45
N GLY A 36 -42.18 4.09 56.11
CA GLY A 36 -43.16 3.32 56.89
C GLY A 36 -43.85 2.20 56.10
N PRO A 37 -44.34 2.43 54.86
CA PRO A 37 -44.94 1.37 54.05
C PRO A 37 -43.97 0.22 53.70
N ILE A 38 -42.68 0.51 53.55
CA ILE A 38 -41.65 -0.50 53.27
C ILE A 38 -41.41 -1.34 54.52
N GLU A 39 -41.26 -0.69 55.68
CA GLU A 39 -41.10 -1.37 56.96
C GLU A 39 -42.28 -2.27 57.28
N ASP A 40 -43.51 -1.81 57.04
CA ASP A 40 -44.73 -2.61 57.25
C ASP A 40 -44.73 -3.88 56.40
N VAL A 41 -44.27 -3.80 55.14
CA VAL A 41 -44.17 -4.95 54.25
C VAL A 41 -43.07 -5.91 54.69
N LEU A 42 -41.89 -5.41 55.06
CA LEU A 42 -40.78 -6.25 55.52
C LEU A 42 -41.12 -6.95 56.84
N ASN A 43 -41.72 -6.22 57.78
CA ASN A 43 -42.20 -6.75 59.05
C ASN A 43 -43.29 -7.81 58.85
N LYS A 44 -44.25 -7.57 57.95
CA LYS A 44 -45.33 -8.53 57.61
C LYS A 44 -44.77 -9.84 57.03
N ASN A 45 -43.65 -9.79 56.33
CA ASN A 45 -43.03 -10.95 55.69
C ASN A 45 -41.85 -11.55 56.47
N HIS A 46 -41.59 -11.06 57.69
CA HIS A 46 -40.49 -11.51 58.55
C HIS A 46 -39.10 -11.37 57.92
N ILE A 47 -38.89 -10.33 57.11
CA ILE A 47 -37.60 -10.06 56.46
C ILE A 47 -36.79 -9.11 57.37
N PRO A 48 -35.58 -9.48 57.81
CA PRO A 48 -34.72 -8.60 58.58
C PRO A 48 -34.25 -7.41 57.74
N TYR A 49 -34.26 -6.21 58.35
CA TYR A 49 -33.80 -5.01 57.69
C TYR A 49 -33.04 -4.05 58.62
N GLU A 50 -32.24 -3.17 58.03
CA GLU A 50 -31.49 -2.09 58.69
C GLU A 50 -31.62 -0.79 57.89
N LYS A 51 -31.59 0.35 58.58
CA LYS A 51 -31.63 1.68 57.93
C LYS A 51 -30.24 2.30 57.94
N PHE A 52 -29.89 2.97 56.84
CA PHE A 52 -28.62 3.63 56.64
C PHE A 52 -28.82 5.03 56.06
N THR A 53 -27.88 5.91 56.35
CA THR A 53 -27.73 7.15 55.58
C THR A 53 -27.04 6.87 54.26
N SER A 54 -27.12 7.82 53.33
CA SER A 54 -26.35 7.80 52.09
C SER A 54 -24.85 7.70 52.31
N ASP A 55 -24.31 8.36 53.34
CA ASP A 55 -22.90 8.29 53.70
C ASP A 55 -22.50 6.88 54.17
N ASP A 56 -23.37 6.20 54.93
CA ASP A 56 -23.16 4.82 55.37
C ASP A 56 -23.23 3.83 54.20
N PHE A 57 -24.13 4.06 53.24
CA PHE A 57 -24.27 3.24 52.03
C PHE A 57 -22.99 3.24 51.18
N ILE A 58 -22.46 4.44 50.92
CA ILE A 58 -21.33 4.66 50.02
C ILE A 58 -20.03 4.00 50.49
N ILE A 59 -19.89 3.82 51.81
CA ILE A 59 -18.65 3.33 52.42
C ILE A 59 -18.64 1.80 52.63
N ARG A 60 -19.80 1.12 52.71
CA ARG A 60 -19.87 -0.21 53.37
C ARG A 60 -20.43 -1.39 52.59
N PHE A 61 -21.24 -1.20 51.54
CA PHE A 61 -22.21 -2.26 51.19
C PHE A 61 -22.11 -2.90 49.79
N TRP A 62 -21.27 -2.40 48.88
CA TRP A 62 -21.21 -2.92 47.50
C TRP A 62 -20.88 -4.42 47.45
N ASP A 63 -19.86 -4.90 48.16
CA ASP A 63 -19.39 -6.30 48.09
C ASP A 63 -20.33 -7.32 48.75
N HIS A 64 -21.42 -6.88 49.38
CA HIS A 64 -22.33 -7.73 50.15
C HIS A 64 -23.74 -7.81 49.58
N CYS A 65 -24.04 -7.07 48.50
CA CYS A 65 -25.38 -7.01 47.94
C CYS A 65 -25.45 -7.76 46.60
N SER A 66 -26.56 -8.45 46.35
CA SER A 66 -26.86 -9.05 45.03
C SER A 66 -27.81 -8.19 44.21
N LYS A 67 -28.52 -7.24 44.85
CA LYS A 67 -29.32 -6.24 44.14
C LYS A 67 -29.30 -4.88 44.84
N VAL A 68 -29.15 -3.81 44.07
CA VAL A 68 -29.21 -2.42 44.55
C VAL A 68 -30.28 -1.69 43.75
N ILE A 69 -31.22 -1.04 44.45
CA ILE A 69 -32.29 -0.23 43.84
C ILE A 69 -32.14 1.21 44.29
N ILE A 70 -31.88 2.12 43.34
CA ILE A 70 -31.86 3.56 43.57
C ILE A 70 -33.24 4.14 43.33
N ALA A 71 -33.76 4.80 44.36
CA ALA A 71 -35.07 5.43 44.36
C ALA A 71 -35.12 6.70 43.53
N SER A 72 -36.35 7.08 43.16
CA SER A 72 -36.68 8.26 42.37
C SER A 72 -36.91 9.53 43.23
N HIS A 73 -36.40 9.59 44.46
CA HIS A 73 -36.60 10.73 45.36
C HIS A 73 -35.40 10.98 46.26
N GLN A 74 -34.23 10.48 45.84
CA GLN A 74 -32.98 10.70 46.55
C GLN A 74 -32.53 12.17 46.42
N SER A 75 -31.80 12.65 47.43
CA SER A 75 -31.28 14.01 47.43
C SER A 75 -30.22 14.20 46.35
N ARG A 76 -30.02 15.44 45.88
CA ARG A 76 -28.89 15.76 44.97
C ARG A 76 -27.54 15.32 45.55
N ALA A 77 -27.34 15.51 46.85
CA ALA A 77 -26.11 15.11 47.54
C ALA A 77 -25.84 13.60 47.42
N PHE A 78 -26.88 12.76 47.46
CA PHE A 78 -26.73 11.32 47.23
C PHE A 78 -26.22 11.00 45.83
N TYR A 79 -26.79 11.66 44.81
CA TYR A 79 -26.37 11.47 43.42
C TYR A 79 -24.96 12.02 43.14
N GLU A 80 -24.59 13.15 43.76
CA GLU A 80 -23.21 13.68 43.72
C GLU A 80 -22.22 12.68 44.32
N ALA A 81 -22.63 12.00 45.39
CA ALA A 81 -21.80 11.01 46.05
C ALA A 81 -21.75 9.68 45.27
N LEU A 82 -22.81 9.30 44.55
CA LEU A 82 -22.79 8.21 43.56
C LEU A 82 -21.90 8.50 42.35
N ALA A 83 -21.80 9.77 41.93
CA ALA A 83 -20.91 10.21 40.84
C ALA A 83 -19.43 10.25 41.24
N ASN A 84 -19.11 10.06 42.52
CA ASN A 84 -17.73 10.07 43.00
C ASN A 84 -16.91 8.91 42.38
N GLU A 85 -15.72 9.21 41.88
CA GLU A 85 -14.85 8.27 41.17
C GLU A 85 -14.51 7.00 41.98
N ASN A 86 -14.32 7.13 43.30
CA ASN A 86 -14.06 5.96 44.16
C ASN A 86 -15.28 5.04 44.23
N VAL A 87 -16.48 5.62 44.25
CA VAL A 87 -17.75 4.89 44.32
C VAL A 87 -18.04 4.23 42.97
N VAL A 88 -17.82 4.95 41.86
CA VAL A 88 -17.90 4.40 40.50
C VAL A 88 -16.97 3.20 40.35
N THR A 89 -15.75 3.28 40.88
CA THR A 89 -14.76 2.18 40.82
C THR A 89 -15.25 0.95 41.60
N GLN A 90 -15.76 1.14 42.82
CA GLN A 90 -16.33 0.05 43.62
C GLN A 90 -17.57 -0.56 42.95
N MET A 91 -18.46 0.28 42.42
CA MET A 91 -19.66 -0.15 41.71
C MET A 91 -19.33 -0.93 40.43
N ARG A 92 -18.30 -0.51 39.67
CA ARG A 92 -17.78 -1.27 38.51
C ARG A 92 -17.25 -2.63 38.94
N SER A 93 -16.47 -2.69 40.02
CA SER A 93 -15.97 -3.95 40.58
C SER A 93 -17.13 -4.87 40.98
N TRP A 94 -18.16 -4.33 41.65
CA TRP A 94 -19.34 -5.06 42.05
C TRP A 94 -20.16 -5.58 40.86
N LEU A 95 -20.47 -4.73 39.87
CA LEU A 95 -21.15 -5.12 38.62
C LEU A 95 -20.35 -6.14 37.80
N SER A 96 -19.04 -6.22 38.04
CA SER A 96 -18.18 -7.21 37.42
C SER A 96 -18.42 -8.63 38.00
N ASN A 97 -19.05 -8.78 39.16
CA ASN A 97 -19.40 -10.07 39.75
C ASN A 97 -20.56 -10.75 39.02
N HIS A 98 -20.62 -12.09 39.09
CA HIS A 98 -21.72 -12.84 38.49
C HIS A 98 -22.99 -12.70 39.36
N TYR A 99 -24.15 -12.49 38.72
CA TYR A 99 -25.49 -12.47 39.35
C TYR A 99 -25.79 -11.27 40.26
N VAL A 100 -25.42 -10.06 39.83
CA VAL A 100 -25.82 -8.81 40.51
C VAL A 100 -26.79 -8.00 39.65
N THR A 101 -27.72 -7.28 40.30
CA THR A 101 -28.72 -6.42 39.62
C THR A 101 -28.63 -4.99 40.14
N PHE A 102 -28.50 -4.03 39.23
CA PHE A 102 -28.62 -2.60 39.55
C PHE A 102 -29.89 -2.04 38.92
N GLU A 103 -30.77 -1.47 39.72
CA GLU A 103 -32.04 -0.88 39.29
C GLU A 103 -32.04 0.62 39.62
N PHE A 104 -32.39 1.44 38.64
CA PHE A 104 -32.33 2.90 38.74
C PHE A 104 -33.68 3.50 38.34
N ASN A 105 -34.39 4.08 39.32
CA ASN A 105 -35.73 4.62 39.11
C ASN A 105 -35.78 6.14 38.81
N GLY A 106 -34.62 6.83 38.87
CA GLY A 106 -34.30 8.02 38.07
C GLY A 106 -35.15 9.30 38.15
N ALA A 107 -36.22 9.41 38.95
CA ALA A 107 -36.86 10.71 39.11
C ALA A 107 -36.02 11.58 40.06
N CYS A 108 -35.58 12.73 39.56
CA CYS A 108 -34.80 13.69 40.31
C CYS A 108 -35.72 14.83 40.76
N ASP A 109 -35.42 15.47 41.90
CA ASP A 109 -36.14 16.67 42.33
C ASP A 109 -36.05 17.76 41.26
N VAL A 110 -37.17 18.04 40.57
CA VAL A 110 -37.25 19.01 39.47
C VAL A 110 -36.87 20.43 39.88
N SER A 111 -36.77 20.72 41.18
CA SER A 111 -36.32 22.01 41.70
C SER A 111 -34.80 22.17 41.80
N ALA A 112 -34.04 21.08 41.64
CA ALA A 112 -32.57 21.09 41.64
C ALA A 112 -31.98 21.13 40.21
N ALA A 113 -30.77 21.68 40.07
CA ALA A 113 -30.15 21.97 38.77
C ALA A 113 -29.25 20.83 38.27
N TRP A 114 -29.79 19.72 37.78
CA TRP A 114 -29.04 18.47 37.52
C TRP A 114 -28.14 18.42 36.27
N GLY A 115 -28.16 19.45 35.42
CA GLY A 115 -27.46 19.42 34.13
C GLY A 115 -25.93 19.38 34.19
N ASP A 116 -25.35 19.52 35.39
CA ASP A 116 -23.91 19.47 35.67
C ASP A 116 -23.44 18.13 36.26
N LEU A 117 -24.36 17.17 36.44
CA LEU A 117 -24.05 15.90 37.09
C LEU A 117 -24.03 14.73 36.10
N ASP A 118 -22.84 14.17 35.88
CA ASP A 118 -22.63 12.93 35.15
C ASP A 118 -22.65 11.74 36.13
N LEU A 119 -23.65 10.88 36.00
CA LEU A 119 -23.75 9.66 36.80
C LEU A 119 -22.93 8.52 36.18
N PRO A 120 -22.60 7.48 36.97
CA PRO A 120 -21.89 6.30 36.46
C PRO A 120 -22.55 5.72 35.19
N PHE A 121 -21.74 5.14 34.30
CA PHE A 121 -22.19 4.49 33.06
C PHE A 121 -22.83 5.42 32.02
N GLY A 122 -22.56 6.73 32.10
CA GLY A 122 -23.06 7.70 31.11
C GLY A 122 -24.54 8.03 31.27
N LEU A 123 -25.09 7.79 32.47
CA LEU A 123 -26.42 8.26 32.84
C LEU A 123 -26.33 9.77 33.10
N GLY A 124 -27.18 10.56 32.45
CA GLY A 124 -27.19 12.01 32.55
C GLY A 124 -28.59 12.57 32.74
N TYR A 125 -28.67 13.85 33.11
CA TYR A 125 -29.93 14.55 33.23
C TYR A 125 -30.57 14.80 31.86
N VAL A 126 -31.84 14.42 31.71
CA VAL A 126 -32.66 14.78 30.55
C VAL A 126 -33.71 15.80 30.99
N PRO A 127 -33.73 17.02 30.42
CA PRO A 127 -34.61 18.10 30.87
C PRO A 127 -36.08 17.92 30.50
N GLU A 128 -36.43 16.92 29.67
CA GLU A 128 -37.78 16.69 29.16
C GLU A 128 -38.26 15.26 29.44
N GLU A 129 -39.58 15.08 29.64
CA GLU A 129 -40.18 13.74 29.75
C GLU A 129 -39.99 12.99 28.41
N THR A 130 -39.33 11.83 28.47
CA THR A 130 -39.11 10.96 27.31
C THR A 130 -39.54 9.53 27.64
N ASN A 131 -40.12 8.84 26.66
CA ASN A 131 -40.39 7.39 26.75
C ASN A 131 -39.15 6.56 26.35
N ASP A 132 -38.09 7.21 25.88
CA ASP A 132 -36.86 6.58 25.44
C ASP A 132 -35.79 6.73 26.53
N VAL A 133 -35.44 5.63 27.20
CA VAL A 133 -34.20 5.54 27.97
C VAL A 133 -33.07 5.25 26.99
N THR A 134 -32.36 6.30 26.58
CA THR A 134 -31.07 6.12 25.89
C THR A 134 -30.01 5.79 26.94
N ILE A 135 -29.66 4.51 27.05
CA ILE A 135 -28.38 4.12 27.65
C ILE A 135 -27.31 4.77 26.77
N GLY A 136 -26.44 5.60 27.36
CA GLY A 136 -25.43 6.36 26.63
C GLY A 136 -24.76 5.47 25.60
N HIS A 137 -24.94 5.79 24.32
CA HIS A 137 -24.33 5.02 23.25
C HIS A 137 -22.81 5.07 23.45
N TYR A 138 -22.15 3.93 23.32
CA TYR A 138 -20.69 3.95 23.16
C TYR A 138 -20.36 4.93 22.03
N PRO A 139 -19.40 5.85 22.24
CA PRO A 139 -19.12 6.89 21.27
C PRO A 139 -18.79 6.26 19.92
N VAL A 140 -19.34 6.82 18.84
CA VAL A 140 -18.96 6.42 17.49
C VAL A 140 -17.64 7.10 17.15
N LEU A 141 -16.63 6.34 16.72
CA LEU A 141 -15.29 6.86 16.45
C LEU A 141 -15.33 8.04 15.47
N ARG A 142 -16.11 7.93 14.39
CA ARG A 142 -16.30 8.97 13.37
C ARG A 142 -16.78 10.29 13.97
N ASP A 143 -17.67 10.24 14.95
CA ASP A 143 -18.30 11.43 15.52
C ASP A 143 -17.34 12.13 16.47
N VAL A 144 -16.61 11.36 17.28
CA VAL A 144 -15.68 11.94 18.26
C VAL A 144 -14.37 12.42 17.63
N ILE A 145 -13.86 11.73 16.61
CA ILE A 145 -12.62 12.15 15.93
C ILE A 145 -12.80 13.46 15.16
N ALA A 146 -14.03 13.81 14.76
CA ALA A 146 -14.32 15.09 14.14
C ALA A 146 -14.01 16.30 15.04
N ASN A 147 -13.86 16.09 16.36
CA ASN A 147 -13.45 17.15 17.30
C ASN A 147 -11.93 17.38 17.31
N ALA A 148 -11.13 16.50 16.71
CA ALA A 148 -9.69 16.65 16.66
C ALA A 148 -9.28 17.68 15.60
N SER A 149 -8.42 18.64 15.97
CA SER A 149 -7.94 19.68 15.05
C SER A 149 -6.46 19.53 14.66
N TYR A 150 -5.71 18.72 15.40
CA TYR A 150 -4.31 18.39 15.13
C TYR A 150 -3.98 16.99 15.66
N VAL A 151 -2.88 16.39 15.19
CA VAL A 151 -2.50 15.02 15.53
C VAL A 151 -2.07 14.90 17.00
N TRP A 152 -1.10 15.72 17.38
CA TRP A 152 -0.45 15.70 18.69
C TRP A 152 0.20 17.06 18.99
N ASP A 153 0.33 17.40 20.27
CA ASP A 153 1.01 18.59 20.80
C ASP A 153 2.26 18.11 21.56
N ASP A 154 3.43 18.65 21.19
CA ASP A 154 4.74 18.29 21.74
C ASP A 154 4.92 18.66 23.22
N SER A 155 4.00 19.43 23.80
CA SER A 155 3.90 19.64 25.25
C SER A 155 3.31 18.43 26.00
N VAL A 156 2.68 17.48 25.31
CA VAL A 156 2.07 16.27 25.87
C VAL A 156 2.98 15.06 25.64
N VAL A 157 4.11 15.04 26.36
CA VAL A 157 5.09 13.95 26.39
C VAL A 157 5.08 13.29 27.76
N ASP A 158 5.27 11.96 27.80
CA ASP A 158 5.24 11.16 29.04
C ASP A 158 3.95 11.34 29.85
N ALA A 159 2.83 11.54 29.14
CA ALA A 159 1.55 11.86 29.74
C ALA A 159 0.74 10.59 30.04
N SER A 160 0.01 10.60 31.14
CA SER A 160 -1.03 9.61 31.47
C SER A 160 -2.35 10.34 31.68
N LEU A 161 -3.12 10.45 30.61
CA LEU A 161 -4.35 11.23 30.57
C LEU A 161 -5.48 10.49 31.30
N PRO A 162 -6.24 11.16 32.18
CA PRO A 162 -7.33 10.54 32.95
C PRO A 162 -8.39 9.90 32.06
N THR A 163 -9.03 8.84 32.56
CA THR A 163 -10.13 8.20 31.85
C THR A 163 -11.42 9.04 31.85
N PHE A 164 -12.36 8.73 30.95
CA PHE A 164 -13.70 9.31 30.84
C PHE A 164 -13.76 10.85 30.69
N ARG A 165 -12.64 11.50 30.34
CA ARG A 165 -12.60 12.94 30.00
C ARG A 165 -13.56 13.26 28.83
N PRO A 166 -14.18 14.46 28.78
CA PRO A 166 -15.05 14.84 27.67
C PRO A 166 -14.30 14.88 26.33
N PHE A 167 -15.03 14.76 25.23
CA PHE A 167 -14.49 15.00 23.89
C PHE A 167 -14.60 16.48 23.58
N GLU A 168 -13.55 17.24 23.90
CA GLU A 168 -13.52 18.69 23.71
C GLU A 168 -13.26 19.07 22.24
N PRO A 169 -13.83 20.19 21.76
CA PRO A 169 -13.43 20.75 20.47
C PRO A 169 -11.96 21.13 20.48
N ASN A 170 -11.25 20.88 19.38
CA ASN A 170 -9.81 21.12 19.21
C ASN A 170 -8.90 20.25 20.07
N SER A 171 -9.34 19.05 20.46
CA SER A 171 -8.46 18.05 21.07
C SER A 171 -7.42 17.51 20.07
N MET A 172 -6.35 16.90 20.58
CA MET A 172 -5.39 16.15 19.77
C MET A 172 -5.96 14.78 19.38
N ALA A 173 -5.69 14.32 18.15
CA ALA A 173 -6.20 13.04 17.65
C ALA A 173 -5.79 11.85 18.53
N VAL A 174 -4.53 11.81 18.98
CA VAL A 174 -4.02 10.77 19.91
C VAL A 174 -4.76 10.74 21.24
N ASP A 175 -5.31 11.86 21.67
CA ASP A 175 -6.11 11.94 22.89
C ASP A 175 -7.52 11.42 22.65
N VAL A 176 -8.16 11.89 21.58
CA VAL A 176 -9.53 11.49 21.21
C VAL A 176 -9.61 9.98 20.98
N ILE A 177 -8.66 9.42 20.23
CA ILE A 177 -8.61 7.97 19.96
C ILE A 177 -8.40 7.19 21.26
N GLY A 178 -7.44 7.60 22.09
CA GLY A 178 -7.16 6.92 23.36
C GLY A 178 -8.34 6.98 24.34
N ASN A 179 -9.03 8.12 24.42
CA ASN A 179 -10.25 8.30 25.21
C ASN A 179 -11.41 7.46 24.66
N TRP A 180 -11.52 7.35 23.34
CA TRP A 180 -12.52 6.50 22.70
C TRP A 180 -12.30 5.02 23.03
N VAL A 181 -11.06 4.53 22.91
CA VAL A 181 -10.70 3.15 23.28
C VAL A 181 -10.98 2.87 24.75
N SER A 182 -10.60 3.78 25.66
CA SER A 182 -10.83 3.59 27.10
C SER A 182 -12.33 3.53 27.44
N ARG A 183 -13.15 4.34 26.77
CA ARG A 183 -14.62 4.30 26.90
C ARG A 183 -15.23 3.05 26.29
N LEU A 184 -14.67 2.51 25.21
CA LEU A 184 -15.19 1.34 24.51
C LEU A 184 -14.86 0.02 25.22
N LEU A 185 -13.72 -0.04 25.93
CA LEU A 185 -13.26 -1.22 26.68
C LEU A 185 -13.20 -0.98 28.19
N PRO A 186 -14.33 -0.69 28.86
CA PRO A 186 -14.36 -0.38 30.29
C PRO A 186 -14.11 -1.61 31.20
N PHE A 187 -14.08 -2.82 30.65
CA PHE A 187 -13.95 -4.07 31.40
C PHE A 187 -12.80 -4.94 30.91
N ARG A 188 -12.17 -5.68 31.84
CA ARG A 188 -11.21 -6.75 31.49
C ARG A 188 -11.90 -7.80 30.63
N ALA A 189 -11.10 -8.43 29.78
CA ALA A 189 -11.60 -9.45 28.87
C ALA A 189 -12.31 -10.63 29.57
N ARG A 190 -13.40 -11.10 28.97
CA ARG A 190 -14.22 -12.23 29.43
C ARG A 190 -14.66 -13.07 28.24
N GLY A 191 -14.74 -14.38 28.42
CA GLY A 191 -15.18 -15.28 27.37
C GLY A 191 -14.11 -15.50 26.31
N ASN A 192 -14.44 -15.29 25.04
CA ASN A 192 -13.51 -15.40 23.93
C ASN A 192 -12.46 -14.28 23.94
N ARG A 193 -11.39 -14.48 23.16
CA ARG A 193 -10.24 -13.56 23.05
C ARG A 193 -10.12 -13.13 21.58
N PRO A 194 -10.99 -12.22 21.11
CA PRO A 194 -11.04 -11.84 19.70
C PRO A 194 -9.84 -10.97 19.31
N ILE A 195 -9.37 -11.12 18.07
CA ILE A 195 -8.36 -10.25 17.45
C ILE A 195 -8.97 -9.26 16.45
N GLN A 196 -10.25 -9.45 16.07
CA GLN A 196 -10.92 -8.58 15.11
C GLN A 196 -11.50 -7.36 15.83
N ALA A 197 -11.09 -6.16 15.44
CA ALA A 197 -11.48 -4.91 16.10
C ALA A 197 -13.00 -4.69 16.15
N ASN A 198 -13.75 -5.05 15.10
CA ASN A 198 -15.22 -4.96 15.10
C ASN A 198 -15.86 -5.87 16.16
N GLN A 199 -15.30 -7.06 16.40
CA GLN A 199 -15.76 -7.96 17.45
C GLN A 199 -15.37 -7.42 18.84
N ILE A 200 -14.14 -6.91 18.99
CA ILE A 200 -13.69 -6.24 20.23
C ILE A 200 -14.62 -5.06 20.56
N CYS A 201 -14.96 -4.23 19.57
CA CYS A 201 -15.92 -3.13 19.71
C CYS A 201 -17.31 -3.60 20.13
N PHE A 202 -17.77 -4.76 19.67
CA PHE A 202 -19.08 -5.31 20.01
C PHE A 202 -19.13 -5.90 21.42
N GLU A 203 -18.03 -6.49 21.87
CA GLU A 203 -17.95 -7.18 23.16
C GLU A 203 -17.65 -6.23 24.34
N HIS A 204 -17.11 -5.03 24.07
CA HIS A 204 -16.84 -3.99 25.06
C HIS A 204 -15.97 -4.43 26.24
N ASN A 205 -15.08 -5.40 26.02
CA ASN A 205 -14.13 -5.88 27.03
C ASN A 205 -12.81 -6.32 26.38
N GLY A 206 -11.70 -6.14 27.09
CA GLY A 206 -10.36 -6.40 26.55
C GLY A 206 -9.24 -6.37 27.60
N ASN A 207 -8.13 -7.05 27.31
CA ASN A 207 -6.85 -6.87 28.01
C ASN A 207 -5.84 -6.25 27.03
N CYS A 208 -4.53 -6.33 27.30
CA CYS A 208 -3.50 -5.67 26.49
C CYS A 208 -3.59 -6.01 25.00
N GLY A 209 -3.81 -7.28 24.63
CA GLY A 209 -4.00 -7.71 23.23
C GLY A 209 -5.15 -7.01 22.53
N GLU A 210 -6.38 -7.12 23.06
CA GLU A 210 -7.55 -6.49 22.45
C GLU A 210 -7.45 -4.96 22.44
N ILE A 211 -6.84 -4.37 23.47
CA ILE A 211 -6.59 -2.94 23.53
C ILE A 211 -5.61 -2.52 22.44
N GLN A 212 -4.50 -3.25 22.25
CA GLN A 212 -3.53 -2.98 21.19
C GLN A 212 -4.22 -3.04 19.82
N ASP A 213 -4.91 -4.14 19.53
CA ASP A 213 -5.59 -4.37 18.25
C ASP A 213 -6.61 -3.27 17.94
N LEU A 214 -7.45 -2.94 18.92
CA LEU A 214 -8.47 -1.90 18.77
C LEU A 214 -7.85 -0.51 18.59
N MET A 215 -6.86 -0.18 19.39
CA MET A 215 -6.20 1.13 19.38
C MET A 215 -5.40 1.35 18.09
N ASN A 216 -4.69 0.33 17.62
CA ASN A 216 -3.99 0.36 16.34
C ASN A 216 -4.97 0.51 15.17
N THR A 217 -6.08 -0.25 15.20
CA THR A 217 -7.13 -0.16 14.18
C THR A 217 -7.79 1.21 14.16
N ALA A 218 -8.13 1.77 15.34
CA ALA A 218 -8.75 3.08 15.45
C ALA A 218 -7.82 4.19 14.95
N ALA A 219 -6.55 4.15 15.32
CA ALA A 219 -5.55 5.09 14.83
C ALA A 219 -5.42 5.05 13.30
N ARG A 220 -5.23 3.85 12.72
CA ARG A 220 -5.13 3.68 11.26
C ARG A 220 -6.41 4.07 10.51
N THR A 221 -7.58 3.82 11.11
CA THR A 221 -8.88 4.27 10.57
C THR A 221 -8.98 5.79 10.51
N CYS A 222 -8.32 6.47 11.45
CA CYS A 222 -8.24 7.93 11.52
C CYS A 222 -7.04 8.52 10.78
N LEU A 223 -6.36 7.74 9.93
CA LEU A 223 -5.16 8.13 9.19
C LEU A 223 -3.96 8.52 10.06
N LEU A 224 -3.93 8.11 11.33
CA LEU A 224 -2.77 8.22 12.20
C LEU A 224 -1.88 6.99 11.99
N PRO A 225 -0.64 7.12 11.47
CA PRO A 225 0.24 5.98 11.34
C PRO A 225 0.56 5.43 12.73
N CYS A 226 0.20 4.17 12.93
CA CYS A 226 0.29 3.49 14.21
C CYS A 226 0.79 2.06 13.98
N ALA A 227 1.61 1.55 14.89
CA ALA A 227 2.17 0.21 14.82
C ALA A 227 2.01 -0.52 16.15
N GLY A 228 1.74 -1.82 16.08
CA GLY A 228 1.74 -2.69 17.24
C GLY A 228 3.16 -2.91 17.73
N VAL A 229 3.36 -2.76 19.03
CA VAL A 229 4.61 -3.06 19.75
C VAL A 229 4.42 -4.27 20.64
N ASN A 230 5.25 -5.28 20.42
CA ASN A 230 5.11 -6.61 21.00
C ASN A 230 6.28 -6.93 21.94
N ASN A 231 5.92 -7.29 23.17
CA ASN A 231 6.85 -7.77 24.19
C ASN A 231 6.46 -9.18 24.62
N PHE A 232 6.68 -10.13 23.70
CA PHE A 232 6.26 -11.53 23.86
C PHE A 232 6.80 -12.21 25.12
N THR A 233 8.02 -11.83 25.53
CA THR A 233 8.74 -12.52 26.62
C THR A 233 8.26 -12.10 28.01
N TRP A 234 7.48 -11.02 28.10
CA TRP A 234 6.92 -10.47 29.34
C TRP A 234 5.39 -10.26 29.28
N ASP A 235 4.73 -10.97 28.35
CA ASP A 235 3.26 -11.00 28.19
C ASP A 235 2.64 -9.60 28.22
N HIS A 236 3.17 -8.70 27.38
CA HIS A 236 2.65 -7.35 27.25
C HIS A 236 2.77 -6.87 25.81
N VAL A 237 1.87 -5.97 25.44
CA VAL A 237 1.81 -5.35 24.13
C VAL A 237 1.32 -3.91 24.28
N SER A 238 1.74 -3.04 23.38
CA SER A 238 1.33 -1.63 23.31
C SER A 238 1.33 -1.16 21.86
N ASN A 239 1.20 0.15 21.62
CA ASN A 239 1.35 0.73 20.30
C ASN A 239 2.44 1.82 20.27
N GLU A 240 2.83 2.21 19.07
CA GLU A 240 3.49 3.48 18.78
C GLU A 240 2.69 4.25 17.73
N PHE A 241 2.58 5.57 17.84
CA PHE A 241 2.12 6.44 16.74
C PHE A 241 3.29 7.22 16.14
N TRP A 242 3.21 7.59 14.86
CA TRP A 242 4.22 8.39 14.17
C TRP A 242 3.83 9.86 14.08
N GLU A 243 4.70 10.74 14.59
CA GLU A 243 4.68 12.19 14.36
C GLU A 243 6.11 12.71 14.52
N GLY A 244 6.83 12.86 13.40
CA GLY A 244 8.27 13.20 13.35
C GLY A 244 9.22 12.11 13.87
N ASP A 245 8.79 11.32 14.85
CA ASP A 245 9.38 10.09 15.38
C ASP A 245 8.22 9.18 15.86
N TRP A 246 8.52 7.95 16.26
CA TRP A 246 7.57 7.05 16.89
C TRP A 246 7.41 7.35 18.39
N HIS A 247 6.19 7.30 18.89
CA HIS A 247 5.88 7.67 20.27
C HIS A 247 5.06 6.58 20.93
N GLY A 248 5.47 6.16 22.13
CA GLY A 248 4.77 5.10 22.88
C GLY A 248 3.32 5.47 23.18
N TYR A 249 2.39 4.55 22.92
CA TYR A 249 0.95 4.80 22.93
C TYR A 249 0.16 3.61 23.46
N GLN A 250 -0.60 3.80 24.55
CA GLN A 250 -1.32 2.71 25.21
C GLN A 250 -2.55 3.21 25.95
N VAL A 251 -3.56 2.35 26.07
CA VAL A 251 -4.63 2.48 27.08
C VAL A 251 -4.46 1.36 28.12
N ASP A 252 -4.59 1.72 29.39
CA ASP A 252 -4.50 0.73 30.47
C ASP A 252 -5.80 -0.06 30.64
N TRP A 253 -5.70 -1.25 31.24
CA TRP A 253 -6.84 -2.16 31.46
C TRP A 253 -8.01 -1.47 32.18
N ASN A 254 -9.24 -1.95 31.94
CA ASN A 254 -10.48 -1.42 32.53
C ASN A 254 -10.80 0.01 32.12
N GLY A 255 -10.53 0.35 30.86
CA GLY A 255 -10.78 1.68 30.34
C GLY A 255 -10.05 2.74 31.14
N ASN A 256 -8.79 2.50 31.50
CA ASN A 256 -8.03 3.37 32.40
C ASN A 256 -7.24 4.41 31.58
N HIS A 257 -6.21 5.02 32.16
CA HIS A 257 -5.48 6.14 31.58
C HIS A 257 -5.01 5.87 30.14
N THR A 258 -5.01 6.93 29.32
CA THR A 258 -4.33 6.93 28.02
C THR A 258 -2.90 7.41 28.21
N SER A 259 -1.92 6.55 27.96
CA SER A 259 -0.51 6.92 27.93
C SER A 259 -0.13 7.41 26.53
N VAL A 260 0.34 8.66 26.43
CA VAL A 260 0.70 9.33 25.17
C VAL A 260 2.17 9.75 25.22
N ALA A 261 2.93 9.38 24.19
CA ALA A 261 4.37 9.62 24.07
C ALA A 261 5.16 9.24 25.34
N LYS A 262 4.79 8.09 25.93
CA LYS A 262 5.35 7.61 27.20
C LYS A 262 6.36 6.51 26.97
N GLN A 263 7.59 6.71 27.45
CA GLN A 263 8.69 5.77 27.24
C GLN A 263 8.56 4.52 28.13
N GLY A 264 8.08 4.69 29.37
CA GLY A 264 7.94 3.60 30.34
C GLY A 264 6.72 2.70 30.16
N ILE A 265 6.00 2.74 29.02
CA ILE A 265 4.73 1.98 28.82
C ILE A 265 4.90 0.45 28.86
N LEU A 266 6.12 -0.05 28.59
CA LEU A 266 6.43 -1.47 28.68
C LEU A 266 6.95 -1.90 30.05
N TYR A 267 6.99 -0.99 31.03
CA TYR A 267 7.35 -1.24 32.42
C TYR A 267 8.78 -1.74 32.64
N ASP A 268 9.74 -1.30 31.84
CA ASP A 268 11.15 -1.59 32.09
C ASP A 268 11.67 -0.90 33.37
N LYS A 269 12.54 -1.56 34.13
CA LYS A 269 13.13 -1.01 35.36
C LYS A 269 13.98 0.23 35.11
N ASP A 270 14.61 0.37 33.95
CA ASP A 270 15.37 1.56 33.58
C ASP A 270 14.50 2.83 33.51
N PHE A 271 13.21 2.65 33.27
CA PHE A 271 12.21 3.71 33.20
C PHE A 271 11.24 3.67 34.39
N GLY A 272 11.66 3.09 35.53
CA GLY A 272 10.90 3.07 36.78
C GLY A 272 9.82 1.99 36.88
N GLY A 273 9.80 1.05 35.94
CA GLY A 273 8.93 -0.12 35.96
C GLY A 273 9.51 -1.30 36.76
N SER A 274 9.10 -2.51 36.41
CA SER A 274 9.42 -3.74 37.16
C SER A 274 9.99 -4.88 36.32
N LYS A 275 10.14 -4.69 35.00
CA LYS A 275 10.55 -5.73 34.04
C LYS A 275 11.98 -5.48 33.55
N ASP A 276 12.70 -6.55 33.23
CA ASP A 276 13.99 -6.48 32.53
C ASP A 276 13.74 -6.92 31.08
N LEU A 277 13.47 -5.96 30.20
CA LEU A 277 13.04 -6.25 28.83
C LEU A 277 14.16 -6.95 28.04
N SER A 278 13.80 -7.87 27.14
CA SER A 278 14.79 -8.66 26.38
C SER A 278 14.98 -8.15 24.95
N ALA A 279 13.89 -8.11 24.21
CA ALA A 279 13.82 -7.51 22.88
C ALA A 279 12.37 -7.12 22.64
N ILE A 280 12.15 -5.99 21.98
CA ILE A 280 10.83 -5.47 21.63
C ILE A 280 10.72 -5.45 20.12
N MET A 281 9.63 -6.03 19.62
CA MET A 281 9.33 -6.09 18.20
C MET A 281 8.23 -5.09 17.86
N LYS A 282 8.39 -4.38 16.74
CA LYS A 282 7.35 -3.53 16.15
C LYS A 282 6.96 -4.08 14.79
N ASP A 283 5.66 -4.12 14.51
CA ASP A 283 5.14 -4.64 13.24
C ASP A 283 5.04 -3.53 12.18
N ARG A 284 5.80 -3.66 11.07
CA ARG A 284 5.81 -2.68 9.96
C ARG A 284 4.55 -2.70 9.07
N GLY A 285 3.57 -3.54 9.39
CA GLY A 285 2.31 -3.67 8.63
C GLY A 285 2.36 -4.71 7.50
N ASP A 286 3.54 -4.94 6.91
CA ASP A 286 3.84 -6.07 6.01
C ASP A 286 4.36 -7.31 6.74
N THR A 287 4.29 -7.31 8.08
CA THR A 287 4.82 -8.33 9.01
C THR A 287 6.35 -8.36 9.17
N TYR A 288 7.09 -7.40 8.63
CA TYR A 288 8.52 -7.28 8.94
C TYR A 288 8.72 -6.91 10.42
N PRO A 289 9.53 -7.70 11.18
CA PRO A 289 9.82 -7.42 12.57
C PRO A 289 10.87 -6.32 12.70
N LEU A 290 10.47 -5.14 13.17
CA LEU A 290 11.39 -4.05 13.50
C LEU A 290 11.86 -4.17 14.95
N ASN A 291 13.15 -3.97 15.19
CA ASN A 291 13.69 -3.90 16.54
C ASN A 291 13.39 -2.52 17.15
N ALA A 292 12.56 -2.49 18.19
CA ALA A 292 12.18 -1.27 18.92
C ALA A 292 12.75 -1.24 20.35
N THR A 293 13.67 -2.15 20.69
CA THR A 293 14.13 -2.37 22.07
C THR A 293 14.73 -1.13 22.70
N ALA A 294 15.58 -0.40 21.96
CA ALA A 294 16.25 0.81 22.44
C ALA A 294 15.28 1.95 22.81
N ARG A 295 14.03 1.91 22.34
CA ARG A 295 13.01 2.90 22.73
C ARG A 295 12.50 2.66 24.14
N PHE A 296 12.42 1.40 24.56
CA PHE A 296 11.72 0.99 25.79
C PHE A 296 12.63 0.41 26.89
N SER A 297 13.90 0.19 26.60
CA SER A 297 14.90 -0.35 27.53
C SER A 297 16.26 0.29 27.26
N LYS A 298 17.19 0.29 28.23
CA LYS A 298 18.60 0.39 27.84
C LYS A 298 19.02 -0.92 27.19
N VAL A 299 19.98 -0.82 26.27
CA VAL A 299 20.35 -1.92 25.39
C VAL A 299 21.86 -2.09 25.29
N CYS A 300 22.29 -3.31 25.00
CA CYS A 300 23.57 -3.59 24.35
C CYS A 300 23.36 -3.73 22.83
N LYS A 301 24.42 -3.50 22.05
CA LYS A 301 24.42 -3.80 20.61
C LYS A 301 24.99 -5.19 20.36
N PHE A 302 24.30 -5.97 19.54
CA PHE A 302 24.76 -7.29 19.13
C PHE A 302 24.96 -7.34 17.61
N HIS A 303 26.21 -7.56 17.20
CA HIS A 303 26.65 -7.71 15.83
C HIS A 303 26.70 -9.20 15.47
N ALA A 304 25.78 -9.63 14.62
CA ALA A 304 25.72 -11.00 14.14
C ALA A 304 26.27 -11.08 12.72
N ARG A 305 27.07 -12.12 12.45
CA ARG A 305 27.54 -12.46 11.11
C ARG A 305 27.26 -13.92 10.80
N VAL A 306 26.79 -14.22 9.61
CA VAL A 306 26.56 -15.60 9.15
C VAL A 306 27.35 -15.85 7.88
N GLU A 307 28.14 -16.91 7.90
CA GLU A 307 29.01 -17.33 6.82
C GLU A 307 28.71 -18.77 6.40
N ASP A 308 29.04 -19.10 5.16
CA ASP A 308 29.04 -20.47 4.63
C ASP A 308 30.32 -21.22 5.03
N VAL A 309 30.43 -22.49 4.65
CA VAL A 309 31.61 -23.33 4.97
C VAL A 309 32.93 -22.81 4.38
N ASN A 310 32.88 -21.91 3.41
CA ASN A 310 34.03 -21.29 2.75
C ASN A 310 34.30 -19.85 3.24
N HIS A 311 33.58 -19.37 4.26
CA HIS A 311 33.65 -18.00 4.79
C HIS A 311 33.03 -16.91 3.88
N ASN A 312 32.18 -17.29 2.93
CA ASN A 312 31.39 -16.33 2.16
C ASN A 312 30.19 -15.84 3.00
N PRO A 313 29.78 -14.58 2.88
CA PRO A 313 28.62 -14.04 3.59
C PRO A 313 27.32 -14.75 3.16
N VAL A 314 26.42 -14.97 4.11
CA VAL A 314 25.11 -15.60 3.84
C VAL A 314 24.00 -14.57 3.99
N ASP A 315 23.39 -14.20 2.88
CA ASP A 315 22.26 -13.30 2.84
C ASP A 315 20.97 -13.94 3.35
N GLY A 316 20.10 -13.14 3.95
CA GLY A 316 18.78 -13.56 4.40
C GLY A 316 18.74 -14.63 5.50
N ALA A 317 19.87 -14.90 6.15
CA ALA A 317 19.94 -15.86 7.25
C ALA A 317 19.10 -15.37 8.44
N GLN A 318 18.09 -16.16 8.80
CA GLN A 318 17.20 -15.89 9.92
C GLN A 318 17.88 -16.22 11.24
N ILE A 319 18.15 -15.20 12.06
CA ILE A 319 18.63 -15.33 13.43
C ILE A 319 17.43 -15.24 14.37
N VAL A 320 17.12 -16.34 15.05
CA VAL A 320 16.04 -16.38 16.04
C VAL A 320 16.63 -16.23 17.44
N VAL A 321 16.32 -15.11 18.09
CA VAL A 321 16.78 -14.77 19.43
C VAL A 321 15.74 -15.24 20.44
N ARG A 322 16.16 -16.04 21.43
CA ARG A 322 15.29 -16.60 22.46
C ARG A 322 15.78 -16.33 23.87
N VAL A 323 14.83 -16.25 24.79
CA VAL A 323 15.05 -16.08 26.23
C VAL A 323 14.06 -16.93 27.03
N PRO A 324 14.34 -17.22 28.31
CA PRO A 324 13.35 -17.80 29.21
C PRO A 324 12.17 -16.83 29.41
N LEU A 325 10.95 -17.37 29.37
CA LEU A 325 9.75 -16.57 29.64
C LEU A 325 9.73 -16.11 31.10
N TYR A 326 9.28 -14.87 31.34
CA TYR A 326 9.32 -14.25 32.67
C TYR A 326 8.67 -15.09 33.79
N ASN A 327 7.57 -15.79 33.49
CA ASN A 327 6.82 -16.61 34.44
C ASN A 327 7.17 -18.11 34.38
N LYS A 328 8.05 -18.52 33.45
CA LYS A 328 8.49 -19.91 33.26
C LYS A 328 10.00 -19.97 32.99
N PRO A 329 10.85 -19.54 33.93
CA PRO A 329 12.29 -19.48 33.73
C PRO A 329 12.96 -20.86 33.61
N GLN A 330 12.25 -21.96 33.87
CA GLN A 330 12.79 -23.32 33.91
C GLN A 330 12.48 -24.19 32.66
N ASN A 331 11.61 -23.73 31.74
CA ASN A 331 11.40 -24.17 30.34
C ASN A 331 9.97 -23.84 29.86
N PRO A 332 9.72 -23.70 28.53
CA PRO A 332 10.69 -23.61 27.42
C PRO A 332 11.20 -22.18 27.15
N LEU A 333 12.22 -22.04 26.29
CA LEU A 333 12.67 -20.75 25.73
C LEU A 333 11.63 -20.20 24.73
N TYR A 334 11.48 -18.88 24.66
CA TYR A 334 10.54 -18.19 23.78
C TYR A 334 11.27 -17.21 22.87
N THR A 335 10.80 -17.07 21.63
CA THR A 335 11.31 -16.07 20.69
C THR A 335 11.06 -14.67 21.22
N ALA A 336 12.14 -13.93 21.40
CA ALA A 336 12.11 -12.52 21.76
C ALA A 336 12.00 -11.65 20.50
N ILE A 337 12.88 -11.90 19.53
CA ILE A 337 12.90 -11.24 18.23
C ILE A 337 13.49 -12.18 17.18
N THR A 338 13.18 -11.91 15.92
CA THR A 338 13.84 -12.53 14.77
C THR A 338 14.43 -11.42 13.92
N ALA A 339 15.68 -11.61 13.48
CA ALA A 339 16.39 -10.70 12.60
C ALA A 339 16.96 -11.48 11.41
N TYR A 340 17.33 -10.76 10.37
CA TYR A 340 17.81 -11.36 9.12
C TYR A 340 19.06 -10.64 8.66
N THR A 341 20.03 -11.39 8.14
CA THR A 341 21.25 -10.81 7.56
C THR A 341 20.97 -10.14 6.21
N ASP A 342 21.73 -9.09 5.92
CA ASP A 342 21.80 -8.43 4.62
C ASP A 342 22.70 -9.19 3.63
N SER A 343 22.93 -8.65 2.42
CA SER A 343 23.85 -9.23 1.43
C SER A 343 25.29 -9.38 1.93
N THR A 344 25.71 -8.61 2.94
CA THR A 344 27.04 -8.74 3.56
C THR A 344 27.10 -9.86 4.61
N GLY A 345 25.98 -10.54 4.86
CA GLY A 345 25.87 -11.60 5.85
C GLY A 345 25.83 -11.07 7.28
N GLU A 346 25.52 -9.79 7.48
CA GLU A 346 25.56 -9.13 8.78
C GLU A 346 24.18 -8.60 9.21
N VAL A 347 23.96 -8.50 10.52
CA VAL A 347 22.83 -7.77 11.10
C VAL A 347 23.18 -7.26 12.49
N VAL A 348 22.69 -6.06 12.83
CA VAL A 348 22.85 -5.47 14.15
C VAL A 348 21.51 -5.41 14.87
N MET A 349 21.49 -5.86 16.12
CA MET A 349 20.30 -5.84 16.97
C MET A 349 20.57 -5.10 18.27
N ASP A 350 19.62 -4.27 18.69
CA ASP A 350 19.54 -3.77 20.05
C ASP A 350 18.86 -4.81 20.94
N LEU A 351 19.55 -5.28 21.98
CA LEU A 351 19.05 -6.27 22.94
C LEU A 351 19.11 -5.68 24.35
N GLY A 352 18.13 -6.00 25.19
CA GLY A 352 18.05 -5.48 26.56
C GLY A 352 19.20 -5.94 27.46
N ASP A 353 19.46 -5.17 28.51
CA ASP A 353 20.50 -5.46 29.51
C ASP A 353 20.00 -6.35 30.66
N ASN A 354 20.92 -6.91 31.43
CA ASN A 354 20.66 -7.88 32.51
C ASN A 354 19.95 -9.15 32.01
N ARG A 355 20.25 -9.57 30.77
CA ARG A 355 19.63 -10.73 30.13
C ARG A 355 20.65 -11.74 29.63
N ASP A 356 20.19 -12.98 29.52
CA ASP A 356 20.86 -14.08 28.83
C ASP A 356 20.11 -14.38 27.53
N PHE A 357 20.82 -14.63 26.44
CA PHE A 357 20.24 -14.88 25.13
C PHE A 357 20.73 -16.19 24.51
N TRP A 358 19.78 -16.98 24.03
CA TRP A 358 20.00 -18.17 23.22
C TRP A 358 19.63 -17.86 21.79
N MET A 359 20.40 -18.36 20.84
CA MET A 359 20.18 -18.03 19.43
C MET A 359 20.37 -19.27 18.56
N SER A 360 19.62 -19.31 17.47
CA SER A 360 19.74 -20.32 16.41
C SER A 360 19.66 -19.62 15.06
N VAL A 361 20.35 -20.14 14.05
CA VAL A 361 20.36 -19.59 12.69
C VAL A 361 19.70 -20.55 11.73
N ARG A 362 18.93 -20.04 10.77
CA ARG A 362 18.31 -20.80 9.66
C ARG A 362 18.49 -20.05 8.35
N SER A 363 18.93 -20.74 7.31
CA SER A 363 19.04 -20.25 5.94
C SER A 363 18.73 -21.38 4.96
N ARG A 364 18.56 -21.07 3.67
CA ARG A 364 18.40 -22.07 2.61
C ARG A 364 19.59 -23.01 2.47
N ILE A 365 20.78 -22.55 2.83
CA ILE A 365 22.01 -23.35 2.71
C ILE A 365 22.34 -24.13 3.99
N GLY A 366 21.66 -23.89 5.12
CA GLY A 366 21.95 -24.61 6.35
C GLY A 366 21.35 -24.00 7.59
N GLN A 367 21.72 -24.55 8.75
CA GLN A 367 21.25 -24.06 10.05
C GLN A 367 22.33 -24.25 11.11
N ALA A 368 22.32 -23.37 12.11
CA ALA A 368 23.08 -23.52 13.35
C ALA A 368 22.12 -23.82 14.50
N GLY A 369 22.42 -24.87 15.27
CA GLY A 369 21.61 -25.29 16.41
C GLY A 369 21.54 -24.22 17.50
N GLU A 370 20.51 -24.30 18.35
CA GLU A 370 20.32 -23.37 19.45
C GLU A 370 21.43 -23.50 20.51
N SER A 371 22.07 -22.38 20.86
CA SER A 371 23.09 -22.29 21.90
C SER A 371 22.95 -20.98 22.70
N GLN A 372 23.48 -20.95 23.93
CA GLN A 372 23.57 -19.71 24.70
C GLN A 372 24.72 -18.86 24.17
N VAL A 373 24.41 -17.66 23.66
CA VAL A 373 25.39 -16.80 22.98
C VAL A 373 25.83 -15.65 23.87
N LEU A 374 24.87 -15.04 24.58
CA LEU A 374 25.12 -13.92 25.47
C LEU A 374 24.68 -14.27 26.89
N THR A 375 25.43 -13.78 27.87
CA THR A 375 25.14 -13.94 29.30
C THR A 375 25.28 -12.61 30.01
N ASN A 376 24.29 -12.24 30.83
CA ASN A 376 24.26 -11.04 31.65
C ASN A 376 24.72 -9.80 30.87
N THR A 377 24.01 -9.50 29.79
CA THR A 377 24.26 -8.33 28.93
C THR A 377 24.29 -7.03 29.74
N VAL A 378 25.07 -6.05 29.29
CA VAL A 378 25.24 -4.77 29.99
C VAL A 378 24.89 -3.63 29.04
N ALA A 379 24.11 -2.65 29.53
CA ALA A 379 23.72 -1.49 28.75
C ALA A 379 24.94 -0.72 28.20
N GLY A 380 24.90 -0.40 26.90
CA GLY A 380 25.93 0.34 26.18
C GLY A 380 27.12 -0.50 25.70
N GLU A 381 27.22 -1.77 26.09
CA GLU A 381 28.27 -2.67 25.58
C GLU A 381 27.94 -3.20 24.18
N GLU A 382 28.98 -3.60 23.45
CA GLU A 382 28.86 -4.24 22.14
C GLU A 382 29.33 -5.70 22.21
N TYR A 383 28.58 -6.59 21.57
CA TYR A 383 28.87 -8.01 21.50
C TYR A 383 28.85 -8.46 20.03
N SER A 384 29.66 -9.47 19.68
CA SER A 384 29.72 -10.01 18.33
C SER A 384 29.72 -11.53 18.31
N HIS A 385 29.07 -12.14 17.32
CA HIS A 385 29.14 -13.59 17.09
C HIS A 385 29.03 -13.92 15.61
N THR A 386 29.85 -14.88 15.17
CA THR A 386 29.83 -15.41 13.80
C THR A 386 29.39 -16.86 13.81
N TRP A 387 28.38 -17.20 13.01
CA TRP A 387 28.01 -18.58 12.72
C TRP A 387 28.53 -19.00 11.36
N THR A 388 29.01 -20.24 11.28
CA THR A 388 29.36 -20.91 10.03
C THR A 388 28.34 -22.01 9.75
N LEU A 389 27.72 -21.99 8.56
CA LEU A 389 26.77 -23.00 8.10
C LEU A 389 27.48 -24.06 7.25
N ASP A 390 26.96 -25.30 7.25
CA ASP A 390 27.57 -26.41 6.51
C ASP A 390 27.39 -26.32 4.99
N GLY A 391 26.43 -25.53 4.51
CA GLY A 391 26.20 -25.31 3.09
C GLY A 391 27.20 -24.35 2.46
N GLN A 392 27.09 -24.23 1.14
CA GLN A 392 27.88 -23.29 0.33
C GLN A 392 26.95 -22.29 -0.32
N MET A 393 27.35 -21.02 -0.30
CA MET A 393 26.72 -20.00 -1.13
C MET A 393 26.91 -20.35 -2.61
N PRO A 394 25.92 -20.05 -3.46
CA PRO A 394 26.17 -20.08 -4.89
C PRO A 394 27.25 -19.06 -5.23
N GLN A 395 28.02 -19.34 -6.27
CA GLN A 395 29.12 -18.49 -6.72
C GLN A 395 29.08 -18.47 -8.23
N LEU A 396 29.40 -17.32 -8.82
CA LEU A 396 29.63 -17.24 -10.25
C LEU A 396 30.79 -18.15 -10.68
N PRO A 397 30.75 -18.71 -11.90
CA PRO A 397 31.91 -19.36 -12.48
C PRO A 397 33.12 -18.41 -12.55
N PRO A 398 34.36 -18.92 -12.48
CA PRO A 398 35.55 -18.06 -12.49
C PRO A 398 35.63 -17.18 -13.75
N ILE A 399 35.75 -15.87 -13.53
CA ILE A 399 35.87 -14.85 -14.59
C ILE A 399 37.35 -14.53 -14.86
N GLU A 400 37.73 -14.62 -16.12
CA GLU A 400 39.06 -14.21 -16.62
C GLU A 400 38.96 -12.91 -17.45
N ASN A 401 40.03 -12.11 -17.49
CA ASN A 401 40.04 -10.89 -18.31
C ASN A 401 40.25 -11.22 -19.79
N ALA A 402 39.32 -10.79 -20.64
CA ALA A 402 39.49 -10.71 -22.09
C ALA A 402 40.09 -9.36 -22.50
N GLN A 403 40.55 -9.28 -23.75
CA GLN A 403 40.88 -8.02 -24.41
C GLN A 403 40.10 -7.97 -25.72
N PHE A 404 39.62 -6.79 -26.10
CA PHE A 404 39.07 -6.60 -27.44
C PHE A 404 40.16 -6.89 -28.47
N ALA A 405 39.79 -7.57 -29.57
CA ALA A 405 40.73 -7.84 -30.65
C ALA A 405 41.23 -6.53 -31.26
N ASP A 406 42.51 -6.47 -31.62
CA ASP A 406 43.07 -5.33 -32.36
C ASP A 406 42.26 -5.13 -33.67
N GLY A 407 41.53 -4.00 -33.78
CA GLY A 407 40.62 -3.76 -34.90
C GLY A 407 39.96 -2.39 -34.91
N ASP A 408 39.15 -2.12 -35.95
CA ASP A 408 38.36 -0.89 -36.05
C ASP A 408 37.14 -1.00 -35.13
N HIS A 409 37.23 -0.37 -33.95
CA HIS A 409 36.10 -0.25 -33.03
C HIS A 409 35.09 0.74 -33.60
N GLN A 410 34.00 0.20 -34.15
CA GLN A 410 32.96 1.00 -34.81
C GLN A 410 31.89 1.49 -33.86
N TYR A 411 31.80 0.89 -32.67
CA TYR A 411 30.81 1.25 -31.66
C TYR A 411 31.47 1.60 -30.34
N LYS A 412 30.79 2.42 -29.54
CA LYS A 412 31.13 2.74 -28.16
C LYS A 412 29.90 2.54 -27.31
N LEU A 413 30.04 1.81 -26.21
CA LEU A 413 29.02 1.55 -25.23
C LEU A 413 29.37 2.34 -23.97
N ASP A 414 28.54 3.31 -23.61
CA ASP A 414 28.63 4.01 -22.33
C ASP A 414 27.52 3.47 -21.42
N ILE A 415 27.91 2.68 -20.43
CA ILE A 415 27.02 1.97 -19.51
C ILE A 415 27.15 2.63 -18.14
N SER A 416 26.02 2.92 -17.49
CA SER A 416 25.98 3.34 -16.09
C SER A 416 24.90 2.54 -15.39
N TYR A 417 25.19 2.11 -14.16
CA TYR A 417 24.20 1.46 -13.33
C TYR A 417 24.39 1.82 -11.86
N ASN A 418 23.29 1.76 -11.11
CA ASN A 418 23.25 1.97 -9.68
C ASN A 418 22.26 0.98 -9.07
N VAL A 419 22.70 0.21 -8.08
CA VAL A 419 21.83 -0.66 -7.30
C VAL A 419 21.24 0.18 -6.17
N GLU A 420 20.00 0.61 -6.34
CA GLU A 420 19.37 1.56 -5.43
C GLU A 420 19.13 0.97 -4.05
N PHE A 421 18.72 -0.29 -4.03
CA PHE A 421 18.50 -1.03 -2.82
C PHE A 421 18.38 -2.53 -3.09
N GLU A 422 18.55 -3.28 -2.01
CA GLU A 422 18.24 -4.70 -1.95
C GLU A 422 16.89 -4.94 -1.26
N MET A 423 16.24 -6.04 -1.59
CA MET A 423 14.99 -6.46 -0.96
C MET A 423 15.08 -7.90 -0.47
N LEU A 424 15.02 -8.05 0.85
CA LEU A 424 14.96 -9.35 1.50
C LEU A 424 13.52 -9.88 1.58
N TYR A 425 13.33 -11.15 1.19
CA TYR A 425 12.07 -11.89 1.37
C TYR A 425 12.25 -13.05 2.36
N SER A 426 11.34 -13.19 3.34
CA SER A 426 11.41 -14.30 4.31
C SER A 426 11.12 -15.67 3.67
N VAL A 427 11.95 -16.65 4.02
CA VAL A 427 11.75 -18.08 3.75
C VAL A 427 10.77 -18.67 4.77
N GLY A 428 9.45 -18.49 4.60
CA GLY A 428 8.55 -19.07 5.62
C GLY A 428 7.05 -18.84 5.60
N GLY A 429 6.46 -18.28 4.54
CA GLY A 429 5.00 -18.12 4.45
C GLY A 429 4.44 -16.78 4.94
N SER A 430 5.29 -15.90 5.45
CA SER A 430 5.02 -14.45 5.50
C SER A 430 5.94 -13.77 4.51
N THR A 431 5.39 -13.05 3.53
CA THR A 431 6.17 -12.29 2.55
C THR A 431 6.22 -10.84 3.00
N PHE A 432 7.35 -10.43 3.59
CA PHE A 432 7.70 -9.01 3.72
C PHE A 432 8.84 -8.71 2.75
N GLY A 433 8.98 -7.44 2.35
CA GLY A 433 10.11 -6.95 1.56
C GLY A 433 10.84 -5.87 2.35
N ASN A 434 12.04 -6.14 2.86
CA ASN A 434 12.82 -5.10 3.56
C ASN A 434 13.78 -4.38 2.61
N ASN A 435 13.61 -3.06 2.47
CA ASN A 435 14.45 -2.17 1.67
C ASN A 435 15.18 -1.20 2.63
N GLU A 436 16.31 -1.63 3.18
CA GLU A 436 17.08 -0.82 4.13
C GLU A 436 18.55 -0.63 3.72
N ASN A 437 19.07 -1.45 2.80
CA ASN A 437 20.49 -1.46 2.47
C ASN A 437 20.71 -1.17 0.98
N ALA A 438 21.83 -0.51 0.70
CA ALA A 438 22.37 -0.43 -0.65
C ALA A 438 22.67 -1.85 -1.14
N GLY A 439 22.22 -2.17 -2.34
CA GLY A 439 22.42 -3.48 -2.94
C GLY A 439 23.74 -3.58 -3.72
N ASN A 440 23.99 -4.74 -4.29
CA ASN A 440 25.13 -5.00 -5.16
C ASN A 440 24.78 -6.02 -6.26
N VAL A 441 25.51 -5.99 -7.37
CA VAL A 441 25.43 -7.00 -8.44
C VAL A 441 26.82 -7.29 -8.99
N ASP A 442 27.01 -8.50 -9.51
CA ASP A 442 28.12 -8.78 -10.42
C ASP A 442 27.79 -8.19 -11.80
N PHE A 443 28.71 -7.43 -12.37
CA PHE A 443 28.56 -6.85 -13.71
C PHE A 443 29.61 -7.42 -14.63
N PHE A 444 29.27 -7.81 -15.86
CA PHE A 444 30.26 -8.18 -16.87
C PHE A 444 29.78 -8.04 -18.32
N ILE A 445 30.74 -7.85 -19.24
CA ILE A 445 30.52 -7.79 -20.69
C ILE A 445 31.26 -8.95 -21.35
N VAL A 446 30.54 -9.76 -22.12
CA VAL A 446 31.06 -11.00 -22.74
C VAL A 446 30.66 -11.14 -24.20
N SER A 447 31.41 -11.95 -24.96
CA SER A 447 31.03 -12.37 -26.32
C SER A 447 29.97 -13.47 -26.27
N PRO A 448 29.33 -13.84 -27.40
CA PRO A 448 28.35 -14.92 -27.42
C PRO A 448 28.92 -16.27 -26.94
N ASP A 449 30.11 -16.65 -27.39
CA ASP A 449 30.73 -17.92 -26.98
C ASP A 449 31.08 -17.96 -25.49
N GLU A 450 31.48 -16.82 -24.91
CA GLU A 450 31.77 -16.71 -23.48
C GLU A 450 30.47 -16.62 -22.64
N PHE A 451 29.40 -16.04 -23.19
CA PHE A 451 28.07 -16.05 -22.58
C PHE A 451 27.51 -17.48 -22.45
N ASP A 452 27.65 -18.30 -23.50
CA ASP A 452 27.24 -19.71 -23.46
C ASP A 452 27.99 -20.47 -22.35
N LYS A 453 29.30 -20.24 -22.19
CA LYS A 453 30.10 -20.84 -21.09
C LYS A 453 29.60 -20.39 -19.72
N TYR A 454 29.29 -19.10 -19.55
CA TYR A 454 28.72 -18.58 -18.32
C TYR A 454 27.40 -19.29 -17.99
N GLN A 455 26.48 -19.40 -18.95
CA GLN A 455 25.19 -20.10 -18.76
C GLN A 455 25.37 -21.59 -18.43
N ASP A 456 26.40 -22.24 -18.99
CA ASP A 456 26.75 -23.63 -18.72
C ASP A 456 27.52 -23.84 -17.38
N GLY A 457 27.79 -22.76 -16.64
CA GLY A 457 28.52 -22.81 -15.38
C GLY A 457 30.02 -23.09 -15.54
N HIS A 458 30.59 -22.79 -16.71
CA HIS A 458 32.01 -22.94 -17.01
C HIS A 458 32.75 -21.62 -16.82
N SER A 459 34.06 -21.70 -16.57
CA SER A 459 34.91 -20.50 -16.54
C SER A 459 34.88 -19.80 -17.89
N PHE A 460 34.78 -18.48 -17.87
CA PHE A 460 34.58 -17.64 -19.05
C PHE A 460 35.41 -16.36 -18.98
N GLN A 461 35.58 -15.71 -20.13
CA GLN A 461 36.34 -14.47 -20.24
C GLN A 461 35.41 -13.26 -20.45
N ALA A 462 35.62 -12.21 -19.65
CA ALA A 462 34.86 -10.95 -19.73
C ALA A 462 35.78 -9.79 -20.15
N TYR A 463 35.28 -8.91 -21.01
CA TYR A 463 36.01 -7.72 -21.47
C TYR A 463 36.06 -6.63 -20.40
N GLU A 464 34.99 -6.49 -19.64
CA GLU A 464 34.88 -5.65 -18.44
C GLU A 464 34.08 -6.43 -17.41
N TRP A 465 34.44 -6.31 -16.14
CA TRP A 465 33.64 -6.87 -15.05
C TRP A 465 33.89 -6.17 -13.72
N ARG A 466 32.92 -6.31 -12.81
CA ARG A 466 32.97 -5.91 -11.40
C ARG A 466 32.28 -7.02 -10.59
N SER A 467 32.78 -7.28 -9.39
CA SER A 467 32.07 -8.13 -8.43
C SER A 467 31.49 -7.31 -7.30
N ASP A 468 30.34 -7.73 -6.78
CA ASP A 468 29.65 -7.11 -5.66
C ASP A 468 29.56 -5.57 -5.80
N SER A 469 29.21 -5.10 -6.99
CA SER A 469 29.22 -3.67 -7.30
C SER A 469 27.88 -3.01 -6.96
N PRO A 470 27.86 -1.96 -6.12
CA PRO A 470 26.65 -1.18 -5.86
C PRO A 470 26.29 -0.23 -7.01
N GLY A 471 27.14 -0.13 -8.04
CA GLY A 471 26.99 0.79 -9.16
C GLY A 471 28.34 1.12 -9.79
N ASP A 472 28.35 1.41 -11.08
CA ASP A 472 29.53 1.88 -11.81
C ASP A 472 29.14 2.66 -13.09
N SER A 473 30.13 3.30 -13.71
CA SER A 473 30.03 3.82 -15.07
C SER A 473 31.23 3.34 -15.91
N VAL A 474 30.93 2.62 -16.98
CA VAL A 474 31.88 1.94 -17.85
C VAL A 474 31.72 2.45 -19.27
N SER A 475 32.81 2.85 -19.91
CA SER A 475 32.83 3.26 -21.32
C SER A 475 33.80 2.36 -22.09
N VAL A 476 33.28 1.61 -23.06
CA VAL A 476 34.08 0.67 -23.86
C VAL A 476 33.86 0.88 -25.35
N GLU A 477 34.95 0.91 -26.11
CA GLU A 477 34.92 0.88 -27.57
C GLU A 477 34.93 -0.57 -28.04
N VAL A 478 33.94 -0.97 -28.84
CA VAL A 478 33.73 -2.36 -29.25
C VAL A 478 33.75 -2.52 -30.78
N PRO A 479 34.33 -3.62 -31.29
CA PRO A 479 34.15 -4.08 -32.67
C PRO A 479 32.68 -4.26 -33.06
N SER A 480 32.41 -4.29 -34.38
CA SER A 480 31.07 -4.55 -34.91
C SER A 480 30.70 -6.04 -34.84
N GLN A 481 30.52 -6.56 -33.62
CA GLN A 481 29.97 -7.89 -33.33
C GLN A 481 28.98 -7.83 -32.16
N THR A 482 28.27 -8.93 -31.91
CA THR A 482 27.34 -9.06 -30.79
C THR A 482 28.09 -9.16 -29.45
N TYR A 483 27.52 -8.55 -28.41
CA TYR A 483 27.98 -8.63 -27.02
C TYR A 483 26.80 -8.79 -26.06
N TYR A 484 27.03 -9.43 -24.92
CA TYR A 484 26.08 -9.51 -23.81
C TYR A 484 26.61 -8.69 -22.63
N ILE A 485 25.75 -7.84 -22.07
CA ILE A 485 25.99 -7.05 -20.87
C ILE A 485 25.12 -7.66 -19.78
N VAL A 486 25.75 -8.16 -18.72
CA VAL A 486 25.08 -8.97 -17.69
C VAL A 486 25.19 -8.27 -16.34
N PHE A 487 24.06 -8.21 -15.65
CA PHE A 487 23.93 -7.81 -14.25
C PHE A 487 23.42 -9.03 -13.48
N SER A 488 24.34 -9.74 -12.82
CA SER A 488 24.08 -11.01 -12.14
C SER A 488 23.85 -10.80 -10.65
N ASN A 489 22.87 -11.54 -10.12
CA ASN A 489 22.59 -11.70 -8.70
C ASN A 489 22.54 -13.21 -8.39
N GLU A 490 23.40 -13.99 -9.04
CA GLU A 490 23.39 -15.45 -8.98
C GLU A 490 24.04 -16.03 -7.71
N ASP A 491 24.89 -15.23 -7.06
CA ASP A 491 25.70 -15.57 -5.91
C ASP A 491 25.01 -15.33 -4.55
N VAL A 492 23.76 -14.86 -4.57
CA VAL A 492 22.89 -14.72 -3.38
C VAL A 492 21.77 -15.77 -3.33
N VAL A 493 21.15 -15.97 -2.16
CA VAL A 493 20.08 -17.00 -1.98
C VAL A 493 18.69 -16.47 -1.67
N ASP A 494 18.56 -15.28 -1.09
CA ASP A 494 17.29 -14.73 -0.58
C ASP A 494 17.03 -13.27 -0.96
N VAL A 495 18.09 -12.51 -1.26
CA VAL A 495 18.01 -11.08 -1.55
C VAL A 495 17.81 -10.81 -3.05
N LYS A 496 16.86 -9.92 -3.35
CA LYS A 496 16.60 -9.39 -4.70
C LYS A 496 17.23 -8.00 -4.85
N GLN A 497 17.79 -7.69 -6.01
CA GLN A 497 18.43 -6.40 -6.27
C GLN A 497 17.55 -5.53 -7.19
N PHE A 498 17.57 -4.21 -6.97
CA PHE A 498 16.89 -3.23 -7.82
C PHE A 498 17.90 -2.28 -8.43
N VAL A 499 18.02 -2.31 -9.76
CA VAL A 499 19.09 -1.68 -10.52
C VAL A 499 18.49 -0.66 -11.47
N THR A 500 18.89 0.59 -11.32
CA THR A 500 18.71 1.62 -12.35
C THR A 500 19.89 1.54 -13.30
N LEU A 501 19.65 1.42 -14.59
CA LEU A 501 20.68 1.28 -15.60
C LEU A 501 20.41 2.16 -16.83
N GLN A 502 21.50 2.63 -17.43
CA GLN A 502 21.55 3.43 -18.64
C GLN A 502 22.63 2.86 -19.56
N VAL A 503 22.30 2.65 -20.84
CA VAL A 503 23.25 2.22 -21.88
C VAL A 503 23.09 3.13 -23.08
N ASN A 504 24.13 3.91 -23.37
CA ASN A 504 24.20 4.72 -24.58
C ASN A 504 25.11 4.03 -25.61
N VAL A 505 24.61 3.86 -26.82
CA VAL A 505 25.36 3.28 -27.93
C VAL A 505 25.72 4.41 -28.90
N SER A 506 27.01 4.56 -29.18
CA SER A 506 27.50 5.48 -30.21
C SER A 506 28.17 4.72 -31.34
N LYS A 507 27.98 5.16 -32.58
CA LYS A 507 28.67 4.66 -33.77
C LYS A 507 29.72 5.66 -34.24
N LYS A 508 30.84 5.15 -34.77
CA LYS A 508 31.93 5.98 -35.29
C LYS A 508 31.62 6.40 -36.72
N VAL A 509 31.36 7.69 -36.93
CA VAL A 509 31.07 8.30 -38.24
C VAL A 509 32.06 9.42 -38.51
N GLY A 510 32.84 9.30 -39.58
CA GLY A 510 33.86 10.31 -39.94
C GLY A 510 34.93 10.53 -38.85
N GLY A 511 35.19 9.53 -38.01
CA GLY A 511 36.12 9.61 -36.88
C GLY A 511 35.55 10.24 -35.60
N THR A 512 34.27 10.61 -35.59
CA THR A 512 33.57 11.15 -34.42
C THR A 512 32.53 10.14 -33.93
N TRP A 513 32.33 10.07 -32.61
CA TRP A 513 31.27 9.27 -32.01
C TRP A 513 29.93 10.00 -32.13
N GLN A 514 28.94 9.36 -32.75
CA GLN A 514 27.57 9.84 -32.81
C GLN A 514 26.69 8.84 -32.07
N GLN A 515 25.92 9.29 -31.08
CA GLN A 515 24.96 8.44 -30.39
C GLN A 515 23.89 7.97 -31.37
N VAL A 516 23.66 6.67 -31.42
CA VAL A 516 22.68 6.02 -32.31
C VAL A 516 21.55 5.35 -31.54
N GLN A 517 21.76 5.04 -30.26
CA GLN A 517 20.73 4.45 -29.39
C GLN A 517 20.98 4.83 -27.93
N SER A 518 19.92 4.88 -27.15
CA SER A 518 19.95 4.97 -25.69
C SER A 518 18.94 4.00 -25.10
N TYR A 519 19.28 3.41 -23.97
CA TYR A 519 18.43 2.49 -23.23
C TYR A 519 18.51 2.80 -21.75
N ASP A 520 17.39 3.20 -21.17
CA ASP A 520 17.24 3.49 -19.75
C ASP A 520 16.20 2.55 -19.15
N ASN A 521 16.52 1.90 -18.03
CA ASN A 521 15.56 1.03 -17.36
C ASN A 521 15.78 0.94 -15.85
N TYR A 522 14.70 0.62 -15.14
CA TYR A 522 14.69 0.25 -13.74
C TYR A 522 14.27 -1.22 -13.63
N VAL A 523 15.24 -2.08 -13.30
CA VAL A 523 15.06 -3.53 -13.35
C VAL A 523 15.25 -4.15 -11.99
N ALA A 524 14.49 -5.21 -11.73
CA ALA A 524 14.62 -5.98 -10.51
C ALA A 524 15.26 -7.33 -10.85
N VAL A 525 16.45 -7.61 -10.31
CA VAL A 525 17.23 -8.83 -10.56
C VAL A 525 16.96 -9.83 -9.42
N PRO A 526 16.17 -10.90 -9.65
CA PRO A 526 15.88 -11.90 -8.62
C PRO A 526 17.14 -12.57 -8.09
N GLN A 527 17.04 -13.16 -6.89
CA GLN A 527 18.09 -14.06 -6.40
C GLN A 527 18.30 -15.23 -7.37
N ARG A 528 19.55 -15.66 -7.52
CA ARG A 528 19.92 -16.80 -8.39
C ARG A 528 19.59 -16.58 -9.88
N ASP A 529 19.57 -15.32 -10.30
CA ASP A 529 19.20 -14.94 -11.66
C ASP A 529 20.04 -13.75 -12.14
N SER A 530 19.94 -13.43 -13.42
CA SER A 530 20.64 -12.31 -14.04
C SER A 530 19.75 -11.51 -14.98
N TYR A 531 20.06 -10.22 -15.10
CA TYR A 531 19.49 -9.36 -16.13
C TYR A 531 20.48 -9.18 -17.26
N VAL A 532 20.07 -9.49 -18.48
CA VAL A 532 20.97 -9.57 -19.64
C VAL A 532 20.48 -8.66 -20.75
N LEU A 533 21.36 -7.75 -21.21
CA LEU A 533 21.17 -6.97 -22.42
C LEU A 533 22.03 -7.55 -23.54
N LYS A 534 21.44 -7.70 -24.72
CA LYS A 534 22.14 -8.14 -25.92
C LYS A 534 22.35 -6.96 -26.87
N PHE A 535 23.58 -6.51 -27.00
CA PHE A 535 23.96 -5.59 -28.06
C PHE A 535 24.23 -6.37 -29.35
N THR A 536 23.50 -6.04 -30.42
CA THR A 536 23.78 -6.55 -31.77
C THR A 536 23.96 -5.36 -32.69
N PRO A 537 25.14 -5.18 -33.30
CA PRO A 537 25.33 -4.11 -34.27
C PRO A 537 24.43 -4.38 -35.47
N SER A 538 23.55 -3.43 -35.80
CA SER A 538 22.67 -3.55 -36.95
C SER A 538 23.52 -3.63 -38.23
N ALA A 539 23.43 -4.76 -38.89
CA ALA A 539 23.90 -5.00 -40.26
C ALA A 539 22.78 -5.63 -41.12
N GLY A 540 21.51 -5.42 -40.74
CA GLY A 540 20.34 -5.98 -41.42
C GLY A 540 19.75 -5.03 -42.48
N PRO A 541 18.88 -5.53 -43.38
CA PRO A 541 18.08 -4.67 -44.27
C PRO A 541 17.26 -3.68 -43.43
N SER A 542 17.09 -2.43 -43.88
CA SER A 542 16.16 -1.51 -43.21
C SER A 542 14.78 -2.15 -43.16
N PHE A 543 14.15 -2.06 -41.99
CA PHE A 543 12.80 -2.56 -41.82
C PHE A 543 11.85 -1.51 -42.38
N PRO A 544 10.72 -1.92 -42.99
CA PRO A 544 9.75 -0.95 -43.45
C PRO A 544 9.27 -0.05 -42.29
N PRO A 545 8.96 1.22 -42.57
CA PRO A 545 8.46 2.13 -41.55
C PRO A 545 7.10 1.67 -41.03
N HIS A 546 6.74 2.11 -39.83
CA HIS A 546 5.49 1.77 -39.14
C HIS A 546 4.64 3.02 -38.88
N ILE A 547 3.32 2.94 -39.13
CA ILE A 547 2.39 4.04 -38.84
C ILE A 547 1.64 3.70 -37.56
N TYR A 548 2.11 4.25 -36.44
CA TYR A 548 1.58 3.97 -35.11
C TYR A 548 0.18 4.55 -34.91
N ALA A 549 -0.03 5.77 -35.38
CA ALA A 549 -1.32 6.43 -35.35
C ALA A 549 -1.46 7.39 -36.52
N ALA A 550 -2.68 7.56 -37.01
CA ALA A 550 -2.99 8.60 -37.95
C ALA A 550 -4.44 9.04 -37.75
N GLY A 551 -4.87 10.08 -38.46
CA GLY A 551 -6.22 10.58 -38.32
C GLY A 551 -6.52 11.74 -39.24
N TYR A 552 -7.77 12.18 -39.19
CA TYR A 552 -8.26 13.37 -39.87
C TYR A 552 -8.44 14.44 -38.80
N LEU A 553 -7.74 15.56 -38.95
CA LEU A 553 -7.83 16.69 -38.01
C LEU A 553 -9.29 17.16 -37.83
N ASP A 554 -10.10 16.98 -38.87
CA ASP A 554 -11.56 17.07 -38.84
C ASP A 554 -12.18 15.84 -39.53
N ALA A 555 -12.90 15.01 -38.77
CA ALA A 555 -13.51 13.78 -39.25
C ALA A 555 -14.91 13.98 -39.88
N SER A 556 -15.48 15.20 -39.83
CA SER A 556 -16.78 15.50 -40.43
C SER A 556 -16.80 16.82 -41.18
N VAL A 557 -16.89 16.74 -42.51
CA VAL A 557 -16.72 17.89 -43.40
C VAL A 557 -17.91 18.10 -44.32
N ASN A 558 -18.12 19.32 -44.81
CA ASN A 558 -19.28 19.69 -45.63
C ASN A 558 -18.91 19.83 -47.12
N SER A 559 -19.48 18.96 -47.97
CA SER A 559 -19.22 18.98 -49.41
C SER A 559 -19.78 20.21 -50.13
N VAL A 560 -20.83 20.85 -49.59
CA VAL A 560 -21.55 21.96 -50.23
C VAL A 560 -20.74 23.25 -50.18
N THR A 561 -20.03 23.50 -49.08
CA THR A 561 -19.21 24.71 -48.89
C THR A 561 -17.76 24.53 -49.34
N GLY A 562 -17.33 23.29 -49.59
CA GLY A 562 -15.92 22.93 -49.60
C GLY A 562 -15.36 22.86 -48.16
N PHE A 563 -14.19 22.25 -48.02
CA PHE A 563 -13.53 22.00 -46.74
C PHE A 563 -12.01 21.87 -46.92
N GLU A 564 -11.24 21.95 -45.83
CA GLU A 564 -9.83 21.57 -45.83
C GLU A 564 -9.70 20.15 -45.27
N LEU A 565 -9.12 19.24 -46.05
CA LEU A 565 -8.79 17.90 -45.58
C LEU A 565 -7.45 17.95 -44.85
N GLY A 566 -7.50 18.00 -43.53
CA GLY A 566 -6.33 17.86 -42.67
C GLY A 566 -6.04 16.40 -42.35
N MET A 567 -4.81 15.94 -42.56
CA MET A 567 -4.36 14.59 -42.17
C MET A 567 -3.07 14.68 -41.35
N GLN A 568 -2.93 13.78 -40.40
CA GLN A 568 -1.74 13.62 -39.57
C GLN A 568 -1.40 12.13 -39.43
N ALA A 569 -0.11 11.80 -39.40
CA ALA A 569 0.40 10.46 -39.16
C ALA A 569 1.66 10.50 -38.30
N PHE A 570 1.72 9.66 -37.27
CA PHE A 570 2.92 9.40 -36.50
C PHE A 570 3.60 8.15 -37.05
N VAL A 571 4.81 8.34 -37.58
CA VAL A 571 5.57 7.31 -38.30
C VAL A 571 6.91 7.09 -37.62
N VAL A 572 7.24 5.82 -37.39
CA VAL A 572 8.50 5.41 -36.78
C VAL A 572 9.22 4.48 -37.74
N ASP A 573 10.52 4.70 -37.91
CA ASP A 573 11.42 3.80 -38.61
C ASP A 573 12.52 3.33 -37.64
N THR A 574 12.95 2.07 -37.76
CA THR A 574 14.04 1.51 -36.97
C THR A 574 15.37 2.24 -37.18
N ASP A 575 15.56 2.85 -38.35
CA ASP A 575 16.74 3.65 -38.69
C ASP A 575 16.54 5.15 -38.39
N GLY A 576 15.40 5.52 -37.79
CA GLY A 576 15.06 6.85 -37.30
C GLY A 576 14.11 7.65 -38.21
N PRO A 577 13.45 8.70 -37.70
CA PRO A 577 12.42 9.43 -38.45
C PRO A 577 12.94 10.11 -39.74
N SER A 578 14.24 10.44 -39.80
CA SER A 578 14.86 10.98 -41.00
C SER A 578 14.98 9.98 -42.16
N ASP A 579 14.79 8.69 -41.89
CA ASP A 579 14.83 7.63 -42.90
C ASP A 579 13.50 7.49 -43.67
N VAL A 580 12.40 7.99 -43.10
CA VAL A 580 11.10 8.02 -43.76
C VAL A 580 11.14 9.01 -44.93
N GLN A 581 11.13 8.50 -46.15
CA GLN A 581 11.18 9.29 -47.38
C GLN A 581 9.85 9.97 -47.69
N SER A 582 8.73 9.29 -47.48
CA SER A 582 7.40 9.84 -47.77
C SER A 582 6.28 9.14 -47.04
N VAL A 583 5.23 9.89 -46.70
CA VAL A 583 3.94 9.37 -46.26
C VAL A 583 2.87 9.81 -47.24
N GLU A 584 2.23 8.87 -47.94
CA GLU A 584 1.25 9.16 -49.00
C GLU A 584 -0.14 8.61 -48.67
N ALA A 585 -1.17 9.36 -49.05
CA ALA A 585 -2.56 8.94 -48.92
C ALA A 585 -3.07 8.12 -50.12
N TYR A 586 -3.85 7.09 -49.82
CA TYR A 586 -4.42 6.11 -50.74
C TYR A 586 -5.94 6.04 -50.56
N TYR A 587 -6.65 5.60 -51.61
CA TYR A 587 -8.08 5.25 -51.53
C TYR A 587 -8.33 3.94 -52.26
N GLY A 588 -8.72 2.90 -51.52
CA GLY A 588 -8.94 1.56 -52.06
C GLY A 588 -7.68 0.97 -52.71
N GLY A 589 -6.52 1.18 -52.09
CA GLY A 589 -5.20 0.75 -52.58
C GLY A 589 -4.63 1.56 -53.75
N VAL A 590 -5.26 2.68 -54.13
CA VAL A 590 -4.76 3.56 -55.20
C VAL A 590 -4.16 4.83 -54.60
N PRO A 591 -2.89 5.18 -54.90
CA PRO A 591 -2.26 6.41 -54.41
C PRO A 591 -2.97 7.65 -54.95
N LEU A 592 -3.21 8.63 -54.08
CA LEU A 592 -3.89 9.88 -54.41
C LEU A 592 -2.91 10.99 -54.82
N GLY A 593 -1.60 10.81 -54.64
CA GLY A 593 -0.61 11.86 -54.85
C GLY A 593 -0.66 12.97 -53.79
N ILE A 594 -1.25 12.68 -52.63
CA ILE A 594 -1.31 13.58 -51.47
C ILE A 594 -0.25 13.10 -50.49
N PHE A 595 0.75 13.94 -50.22
CA PHE A 595 1.87 13.62 -49.35
C PHE A 595 1.80 14.42 -48.05
N LEU A 596 1.99 13.74 -46.93
CA LEU A 596 2.21 14.34 -45.63
C LEU A 596 3.69 14.63 -45.46
N LYS A 597 4.02 15.70 -44.71
CA LYS A 597 5.38 16.17 -44.51
C LYS A 597 5.68 16.39 -43.03
N ASP A 598 6.92 16.13 -42.70
CA ASP A 598 7.56 16.42 -41.41
C ASP A 598 8.65 17.48 -41.67
N ASP A 599 8.21 18.72 -41.93
CA ASP A 599 9.05 19.85 -42.39
C ASP A 599 8.97 21.11 -41.51
N GLY A 600 8.23 21.05 -40.40
CA GLY A 600 8.00 22.15 -39.46
C GLY A 600 7.22 23.32 -40.05
N ILE A 601 6.50 23.11 -41.15
CA ILE A 601 5.65 24.12 -41.78
C ILE A 601 4.18 23.76 -41.53
N GLU A 602 3.40 24.72 -40.99
CA GLU A 602 1.98 24.54 -40.70
C GLU A 602 1.25 23.74 -41.81
N PRO A 603 0.57 22.63 -41.47
CA PRO A 603 0.15 22.24 -40.12
C PRO A 603 1.18 21.48 -39.26
N ASP A 604 2.40 21.26 -39.75
CA ASP A 604 3.47 20.65 -38.95
C ASP A 604 4.18 21.69 -38.07
N ASN A 605 4.37 21.37 -36.80
CA ASN A 605 4.90 22.29 -35.78
C ASN A 605 6.41 22.12 -35.54
N LEU A 606 6.98 20.92 -35.78
CA LEU A 606 8.37 20.60 -35.45
C LEU A 606 8.97 19.69 -36.52
N PRO A 607 10.04 20.12 -37.22
CA PRO A 607 10.64 19.29 -38.25
C PRO A 607 11.44 18.12 -37.66
N GLY A 608 11.27 16.94 -38.23
CA GLY A 608 11.99 15.70 -37.93
C GLY A 608 11.54 14.99 -36.66
N ASP A 609 10.33 15.27 -36.17
CA ASP A 609 9.80 14.65 -34.95
C ASP A 609 9.02 13.34 -35.21
N GLY A 610 8.90 12.93 -36.48
CA GLY A 610 8.17 11.74 -36.90
C GLY A 610 6.66 11.96 -37.08
N ILE A 611 6.17 13.20 -36.93
CA ILE A 611 4.78 13.58 -37.14
C ILE A 611 4.63 14.21 -38.53
N PHE A 612 4.07 13.45 -39.44
CA PHE A 612 3.80 13.90 -40.80
C PHE A 612 2.40 14.52 -40.87
N THR A 613 2.27 15.71 -41.47
CA THR A 613 0.96 16.37 -41.63
C THR A 613 0.73 16.87 -43.06
N CYS A 614 -0.54 17.07 -43.44
CA CYS A 614 -0.90 17.86 -44.62
C CYS A 614 -2.27 18.54 -44.44
N SER A 615 -2.50 19.62 -45.19
CA SER A 615 -3.82 20.21 -45.40
C SER A 615 -4.07 20.38 -46.90
N VAL A 616 -5.17 19.81 -47.39
CA VAL A 616 -5.55 19.87 -48.82
C VAL A 616 -6.92 20.56 -48.97
N PRO A 617 -7.01 21.71 -49.65
CA PRO A 617 -8.28 22.38 -49.86
C PRO A 617 -9.13 21.62 -50.89
N MET A 618 -10.34 21.25 -50.50
CA MET A 618 -11.35 20.60 -51.32
C MET A 618 -12.47 21.60 -51.65
N GLY A 619 -12.64 21.90 -52.94
CA GLY A 619 -13.66 22.83 -53.42
C GLY A 619 -15.09 22.27 -53.30
N PRO A 620 -16.11 23.15 -53.32
CA PRO A 620 -17.52 22.75 -53.30
C PRO A 620 -17.85 21.66 -54.33
N GLY A 621 -18.40 20.53 -53.87
CA GLY A 621 -18.85 19.42 -54.70
C GLY A 621 -17.75 18.58 -55.34
N GLN A 622 -16.46 18.77 -54.99
CA GLN A 622 -15.37 17.93 -55.50
C GLN A 622 -15.39 16.51 -54.93
N VAL A 623 -15.86 16.38 -53.69
CA VAL A 623 -16.06 15.10 -53.00
C VAL A 623 -17.55 14.98 -52.68
N GLY A 624 -18.16 13.87 -53.05
CA GLY A 624 -19.60 13.65 -52.83
C GLY A 624 -19.90 13.27 -51.38
N PRO A 625 -21.14 13.46 -50.89
CA PRO A 625 -21.52 12.98 -49.57
C PRO A 625 -21.39 11.46 -49.47
N ALA A 626 -20.49 10.98 -48.60
CA ALA A 626 -20.24 9.57 -48.33
C ALA A 626 -19.33 9.40 -47.11
N LEU A 627 -19.18 8.14 -46.67
CA LEU A 627 -18.11 7.73 -45.76
C LEU A 627 -16.89 7.32 -46.60
N TYR A 628 -15.75 7.95 -46.33
CA TYR A 628 -14.49 7.65 -46.97
C TYR A 628 -13.54 7.03 -45.94
N ARG A 629 -12.89 5.92 -46.32
CA ARG A 629 -11.74 5.37 -45.59
C ARG A 629 -10.50 5.64 -46.42
N LEU A 630 -9.71 6.63 -46.01
CA LEU A 630 -8.41 6.87 -46.61
C LEU A 630 -7.39 5.94 -45.96
N GLU A 631 -6.39 5.58 -46.74
CA GLU A 631 -5.29 4.73 -46.33
C GLU A 631 -4.01 5.56 -46.32
N LEU A 632 -3.08 5.32 -45.39
CA LEU A 632 -1.76 5.95 -45.41
C LEU A 632 -0.68 4.88 -45.53
N VAL A 633 0.34 5.16 -46.35
CA VAL A 633 1.51 4.30 -46.54
C VAL A 633 2.77 5.14 -46.37
N ALA A 634 3.63 4.74 -45.45
CA ALA A 634 4.96 5.29 -45.28
C ALA A 634 5.96 4.52 -46.14
N THR A 635 6.95 5.19 -46.69
CA THR A 635 8.04 4.60 -47.49
C THR A 635 9.37 5.14 -46.98
N ASP A 636 10.34 4.26 -46.72
CA ASP A 636 11.68 4.64 -46.26
C ASP A 636 12.63 4.99 -47.42
N ALA A 637 13.89 5.30 -47.10
CA ALA A 637 14.91 5.69 -48.07
C ALA A 637 15.32 4.53 -49.01
N GLU A 638 15.22 3.28 -48.57
CA GLU A 638 15.44 2.08 -49.37
C GLU A 638 14.24 1.67 -50.24
N GLY A 639 13.07 2.29 -50.00
CA GLY A 639 11.82 2.03 -50.71
C GLY A 639 10.97 0.90 -50.12
N ASN A 640 11.24 0.45 -48.90
CA ASN A 640 10.31 -0.44 -48.20
C ASN A 640 9.08 0.35 -47.74
N GLN A 641 7.93 -0.31 -47.68
CA GLN A 641 6.66 0.33 -47.38
C GLN A 641 6.02 -0.24 -46.12
N SER A 642 5.41 0.64 -45.33
CA SER A 642 4.53 0.24 -44.23
C SER A 642 3.33 -0.55 -44.77
N PRO A 643 2.73 -1.42 -43.96
CA PRO A 643 1.33 -1.80 -44.17
C PRO A 643 0.45 -0.55 -44.20
N ALA A 644 -0.66 -0.60 -44.96
CA ALA A 644 -1.56 0.52 -45.07
C ALA A 644 -2.36 0.72 -43.77
N TRP A 645 -2.17 1.84 -43.09
CA TRP A 645 -3.11 2.29 -42.05
C TRP A 645 -4.47 2.60 -42.71
N PRO A 646 -5.63 2.34 -42.07
CA PRO A 646 -5.85 1.91 -40.69
C PRO A 646 -6.01 0.40 -40.50
N TYR A 647 -5.48 -0.42 -41.42
CA TYR A 647 -5.68 -1.87 -41.32
C TYR A 647 -4.76 -2.50 -40.26
N LEU A 648 -5.35 -3.36 -39.44
CA LEU A 648 -4.60 -4.34 -38.66
C LEU A 648 -4.38 -5.59 -39.52
N ASN A 649 -3.12 -5.88 -39.86
CA ASN A 649 -2.76 -7.02 -40.69
C ASN A 649 -2.63 -8.29 -39.81
N VAL A 650 -3.65 -9.15 -39.83
CA VAL A 650 -3.65 -10.40 -39.07
C VAL A 650 -2.90 -11.48 -39.84
N LEU A 651 -1.82 -12.00 -39.28
CA LEU A 651 -0.98 -13.01 -39.90
C LEU A 651 -1.50 -14.42 -39.60
N SER A 652 -1.42 -15.32 -40.59
CA SER A 652 -1.89 -16.69 -40.45
C SER A 652 -0.95 -17.64 -39.67
N GLY A 653 0.11 -17.13 -39.05
CA GLY A 653 1.09 -17.90 -38.27
C GLY A 653 1.95 -17.02 -37.36
N PRO A 654 2.64 -17.60 -36.35
CA PRO A 654 3.40 -16.84 -35.36
C PRO A 654 4.62 -16.15 -36.00
N LEU A 655 4.77 -14.84 -35.76
CA LEU A 655 6.02 -14.11 -36.00
C LEU A 655 6.86 -14.07 -34.73
N ALA A 656 8.18 -14.05 -34.91
CA ALA A 656 9.11 -13.57 -33.91
C ALA A 656 9.23 -12.06 -34.12
N LEU A 657 8.73 -11.25 -33.19
CA LEU A 657 8.94 -9.80 -33.20
C LEU A 657 9.79 -9.35 -32.01
N PRO A 658 10.65 -8.34 -32.21
CA PRO A 658 11.44 -7.70 -31.17
C PRO A 658 10.56 -6.81 -30.29
N SER A 659 10.88 -6.77 -29.00
CA SER A 659 10.28 -5.89 -28.01
C SER A 659 11.06 -4.58 -27.95
N GLU A 660 10.47 -3.48 -28.39
CA GLU A 660 10.87 -2.13 -27.93
C GLU A 660 9.64 -1.31 -27.58
N VAL A 661 9.69 -0.70 -26.40
CA VAL A 661 8.75 0.30 -25.91
C VAL A 661 9.56 1.56 -25.68
N SER A 662 9.37 2.58 -26.52
CA SER A 662 9.75 3.95 -26.18
C SER A 662 8.52 4.69 -25.67
N GLN A 663 8.65 5.38 -24.54
CA GLN A 663 7.61 6.23 -23.97
C GLN A 663 7.41 7.51 -24.81
N MET A 664 6.17 7.99 -24.84
CA MET A 664 5.73 9.14 -25.64
C MET A 664 5.40 10.32 -24.73
N ASN A 665 5.81 11.53 -25.12
CA ASN A 665 5.18 12.79 -24.71
C ASN A 665 4.71 13.45 -26.00
N VAL A 666 3.40 13.44 -26.28
CA VAL A 666 2.84 14.14 -27.46
C VAL A 666 2.12 15.39 -26.99
N ASP A 667 2.65 16.55 -27.34
CA ASP A 667 1.91 17.81 -27.26
C ASP A 667 1.06 17.93 -28.54
N LEU A 668 -0.21 17.57 -28.45
CA LEU A 668 -1.12 17.56 -29.60
C LEU A 668 -1.83 18.89 -29.81
N TRP A 669 -1.96 19.25 -31.08
CA TRP A 669 -2.73 20.39 -31.54
C TRP A 669 -4.24 20.13 -31.37
N GLN A 670 -4.90 20.94 -30.53
CA GLN A 670 -6.36 20.94 -30.40
C GLN A 670 -6.97 21.94 -31.40
N PRO A 671 -7.85 21.52 -32.33
CA PRO A 671 -8.64 22.46 -33.11
C PRO A 671 -9.61 23.24 -32.22
N ALA A 672 -9.89 24.50 -32.59
CA ALA A 672 -10.79 25.37 -31.87
C ALA A 672 -12.22 24.78 -31.80
N ALA A 673 -12.74 24.62 -30.59
CA ALA A 673 -14.06 24.06 -30.29
C ALA A 673 -15.17 24.66 -31.18
N THR A 674 -15.86 23.80 -31.94
CA THR A 674 -17.14 24.14 -32.55
C THR A 674 -18.27 23.61 -31.67
N SER A 675 -19.31 24.44 -31.50
CA SER A 675 -20.25 24.42 -30.39
C SER A 675 -21.44 23.46 -30.55
N ASP A 676 -21.22 22.25 -31.05
CA ASP A 676 -22.28 21.23 -31.10
C ASP A 676 -21.76 20.00 -30.32
N GLY A 677 -22.21 19.88 -29.06
CA GLY A 677 -21.64 19.02 -28.03
C GLY A 677 -21.79 17.53 -28.30
N ALA A 678 -20.93 16.99 -29.16
CA ALA A 678 -20.66 15.58 -29.32
C ALA A 678 -19.13 15.39 -29.42
N PRO A 679 -18.59 14.27 -28.92
CA PRO A 679 -17.16 14.03 -28.95
C PRO A 679 -16.67 13.77 -30.37
N THR A 680 -15.40 14.04 -30.63
CA THR A 680 -14.71 13.79 -31.90
C THR A 680 -13.46 12.95 -31.68
N ILE A 681 -13.30 11.90 -32.46
CA ILE A 681 -12.05 11.13 -32.51
C ILE A 681 -11.16 11.77 -33.58
N ILE A 682 -10.01 12.31 -33.16
CA ILE A 682 -9.08 13.05 -34.04
C ILE A 682 -7.98 12.15 -34.62
N GLY A 683 -7.75 10.98 -34.02
CA GLY A 683 -6.76 10.02 -34.49
C GLY A 683 -6.72 8.74 -33.66
N GLY A 684 -5.86 7.82 -34.06
CA GLY A 684 -5.69 6.52 -33.42
C GLY A 684 -4.94 5.50 -34.27
N GLY A 685 -4.63 4.36 -33.68
CA GLY A 685 -3.89 3.30 -34.37
C GLY A 685 -3.41 2.22 -33.43
N PHE A 686 -2.33 1.55 -33.81
CA PHE A 686 -1.81 0.35 -33.15
C PHE A 686 -0.42 0.59 -32.59
N TRP A 687 -0.29 0.39 -31.29
CA TRP A 687 0.97 0.48 -30.56
C TRP A 687 1.62 -0.91 -30.48
N GLY A 688 2.90 -0.99 -30.89
CA GLY A 688 3.66 -2.26 -30.93
C GLY A 688 3.60 -3.02 -32.26
N GLY A 689 3.03 -2.40 -33.31
CA GLY A 689 3.05 -2.89 -34.69
C GLY A 689 1.67 -3.08 -35.30
N GLU A 690 1.53 -2.83 -36.61
CA GLU A 690 0.26 -3.00 -37.34
C GLU A 690 0.10 -4.39 -37.98
N SER A 691 0.99 -5.34 -37.66
CA SER A 691 0.90 -6.75 -38.07
C SER A 691 0.95 -7.67 -36.86
N VAL A 692 -0.02 -8.57 -36.73
CA VAL A 692 -0.25 -9.33 -35.49
C VAL A 692 -0.62 -10.77 -35.78
N ALA A 693 -0.11 -11.71 -34.99
CA ALA A 693 -0.45 -13.13 -35.05
C ALA A 693 -1.33 -13.55 -33.86
N PRO A 694 -2.04 -14.69 -33.95
CA PRO A 694 -2.71 -15.27 -32.79
C PRO A 694 -1.75 -15.46 -31.61
N GLY A 695 -2.12 -14.90 -30.45
CA GLY A 695 -1.30 -14.89 -29.24
C GLY A 695 -0.50 -13.61 -29.01
N ASP A 696 -0.38 -12.74 -30.01
CA ASP A 696 0.27 -11.44 -29.85
C ASP A 696 -0.60 -10.50 -29.04
N THR A 697 0.03 -9.57 -28.31
CA THR A 697 -0.69 -8.52 -27.58
C THR A 697 -0.77 -7.27 -28.45
N VAL A 698 -1.98 -6.77 -28.67
CA VAL A 698 -2.24 -5.55 -29.44
C VAL A 698 -2.69 -4.47 -28.49
N LYS A 699 -1.99 -3.34 -28.51
CA LYS A 699 -2.44 -2.10 -27.86
C LYS A 699 -2.97 -1.17 -28.94
N MET A 700 -4.21 -0.73 -28.81
CA MET A 700 -4.84 0.25 -29.68
C MET A 700 -4.98 1.56 -28.92
N ILE A 701 -4.73 2.67 -29.61
CA ILE A 701 -4.84 4.02 -29.05
C ILE A 701 -5.87 4.82 -29.85
N VAL A 702 -6.65 5.64 -29.16
CA VAL A 702 -7.67 6.52 -29.75
C VAL A 702 -7.61 7.85 -29.03
N LEU A 703 -7.51 8.93 -29.82
CA LEU A 703 -7.40 10.28 -29.32
C LEU A 703 -8.75 10.97 -29.44
N VAL A 704 -9.31 11.37 -28.31
CA VAL A 704 -10.68 11.89 -28.24
C VAL A 704 -10.67 13.32 -27.71
N SER A 705 -11.40 14.19 -28.40
CA SER A 705 -11.64 15.56 -28.00
C SER A 705 -13.14 15.78 -27.83
N ASP A 706 -13.53 16.47 -26.77
CA ASP A 706 -14.91 16.90 -26.55
C ASP A 706 -14.95 18.43 -26.36
N PRO A 707 -15.88 19.16 -27.02
CA PRO A 707 -16.07 20.59 -26.78
C PRO A 707 -16.31 20.97 -25.31
N ASP A 708 -16.91 20.07 -24.51
CA ASP A 708 -17.18 20.25 -23.08
C ASP A 708 -16.03 19.75 -22.18
N GLY A 709 -14.93 19.30 -22.81
CA GLY A 709 -13.69 18.90 -22.17
C GLY A 709 -13.57 17.38 -21.97
N PRO A 710 -12.33 16.85 -21.78
CA PRO A 710 -12.07 15.42 -21.74
C PRO A 710 -12.82 14.69 -20.61
N SER A 711 -13.15 15.40 -19.52
CA SER A 711 -13.95 14.84 -18.43
C SER A 711 -15.43 14.60 -18.78
N ASP A 712 -15.93 15.10 -19.91
CA ASP A 712 -17.31 14.86 -20.35
C ASP A 712 -17.47 13.56 -21.15
N ILE A 713 -16.36 12.94 -21.57
CA ILE A 713 -16.38 11.60 -22.17
C ILE A 713 -16.91 10.60 -21.13
N ASP A 714 -17.95 9.85 -21.50
CA ASP A 714 -18.48 8.73 -20.73
C ASP A 714 -17.66 7.47 -20.99
N ARG A 715 -17.45 7.14 -22.28
CA ARG A 715 -16.68 5.97 -22.70
C ARG A 715 -16.25 6.06 -24.16
N VAL A 716 -15.22 5.29 -24.48
CA VAL A 716 -14.82 4.99 -25.85
C VAL A 716 -14.93 3.49 -26.06
N GLU A 717 -15.67 3.08 -27.09
CA GLU A 717 -16.00 1.67 -27.34
C GLU A 717 -15.46 1.20 -28.68
N LEU A 718 -14.97 -0.04 -28.71
CA LEU A 718 -14.46 -0.72 -29.89
C LEU A 718 -15.61 -1.40 -30.65
N PHE A 719 -15.62 -1.21 -31.97
CA PHE A 719 -16.53 -1.79 -32.93
C PHE A 719 -15.76 -2.63 -33.96
N LEU A 720 -16.41 -3.65 -34.49
CA LEU A 720 -15.94 -4.34 -35.72
C LEU A 720 -16.54 -3.65 -36.93
N GLU A 721 -15.84 -3.80 -38.07
CA GLU A 721 -16.25 -3.24 -39.36
C GLU A 721 -17.76 -3.42 -39.63
N GLY A 722 -18.43 -2.31 -39.93
CA GLY A 722 -19.88 -2.28 -40.14
C GLY A 722 -20.69 -1.95 -38.88
N GLY A 723 -20.05 -1.36 -37.85
CA GLY A 723 -20.73 -0.84 -36.68
C GLY A 723 -21.25 -1.92 -35.72
N VAL A 724 -20.56 -3.06 -35.60
CA VAL A 724 -20.91 -4.10 -34.63
C VAL A 724 -20.19 -3.83 -33.30
N PRO A 725 -20.90 -3.50 -32.20
CA PRO A 725 -20.27 -3.23 -30.92
C PRO A 725 -19.65 -4.52 -30.36
N THR A 726 -18.43 -4.41 -29.84
CA THR A 726 -17.74 -5.54 -29.22
C THR A 726 -18.01 -5.63 -27.71
N GLY A 727 -18.47 -4.54 -27.08
CA GLY A 727 -18.54 -4.40 -25.63
C GLY A 727 -17.17 -4.25 -24.96
N LEU A 728 -16.12 -3.98 -25.73
CA LEU A 728 -14.77 -3.68 -25.25
C LEU A 728 -14.58 -2.17 -25.22
N TYR A 729 -14.02 -1.68 -24.11
CA TYR A 729 -13.85 -0.26 -23.86
C TYR A 729 -12.37 0.09 -23.80
N PHE A 730 -12.04 1.29 -24.27
CA PHE A 730 -10.73 1.90 -24.05
C PHE A 730 -10.74 2.63 -22.71
N ASN A 731 -9.59 2.70 -22.05
CA ASN A 731 -9.42 3.34 -20.74
C ASN A 731 -8.51 4.57 -20.85
N ASP A 732 -8.81 5.59 -20.05
CA ASP A 732 -8.01 6.80 -19.82
C ASP A 732 -7.90 7.00 -18.29
N SER A 733 -7.29 6.03 -17.63
CA SER A 733 -7.31 5.85 -16.17
C SER A 733 -5.93 5.57 -15.54
N GLY A 734 -4.87 5.53 -16.34
CA GLY A 734 -3.51 5.15 -15.92
C GLY A 734 -3.39 3.68 -15.51
N VAL A 735 -4.36 2.83 -15.86
CA VAL A 735 -4.35 1.39 -15.60
C VAL A 735 -4.87 0.61 -16.82
N GLY A 736 -4.51 -0.67 -16.92
CA GLY A 736 -5.03 -1.55 -17.98
C GLY A 736 -4.38 -1.36 -19.36
N GLY A 737 -3.12 -0.91 -19.40
CA GLY A 737 -2.39 -0.61 -20.63
C GLY A 737 -2.34 0.89 -20.96
N ASP A 738 -3.01 1.70 -20.15
CA ASP A 738 -3.03 3.15 -20.24
C ASP A 738 -1.91 3.80 -19.43
N ASP A 739 -1.19 4.75 -20.04
CA ASP A 739 0.06 5.28 -19.48
C ASP A 739 -0.20 6.50 -18.57
N PHE A 740 -1.23 7.30 -18.84
CA PHE A 740 -1.59 8.48 -18.04
C PHE A 740 -3.11 8.64 -17.92
N ALA A 741 -3.59 8.93 -16.71
CA ALA A 741 -5.02 9.10 -16.47
C ALA A 741 -5.49 10.52 -16.81
N GLY A 742 -6.56 10.62 -17.59
CA GLY A 742 -7.28 11.85 -17.93
C GLY A 742 -6.59 12.73 -18.97
N ASP A 743 -5.73 12.15 -19.81
CA ASP A 743 -4.99 12.89 -20.85
C ASP A 743 -5.74 12.97 -22.19
N GLY A 744 -6.89 12.30 -22.30
CA GLY A 744 -7.69 12.24 -23.53
C GLY A 744 -7.20 11.21 -24.56
N ILE A 745 -6.20 10.40 -24.19
CA ILE A 745 -5.70 9.27 -24.98
C ILE A 745 -6.28 7.99 -24.38
N TYR A 746 -7.24 7.43 -25.09
CA TYR A 746 -7.93 6.23 -24.66
C TYR A 746 -7.21 5.01 -25.23
N THR A 747 -6.78 4.10 -24.35
CA THR A 747 -6.02 2.92 -24.74
C THR A 747 -6.76 1.62 -24.45
N PHE A 748 -6.56 0.63 -25.32
CA PHE A 748 -7.15 -0.71 -25.19
C PHE A 748 -6.07 -1.75 -25.49
N GLN A 749 -5.88 -2.73 -24.61
CA GLN A 749 -4.89 -3.79 -24.80
C GLN A 749 -5.54 -5.17 -24.73
N VAL A 750 -5.26 -6.02 -25.74
CA VAL A 750 -5.81 -7.38 -25.80
C VAL A 750 -4.83 -8.38 -26.40
N VAL A 751 -4.87 -9.62 -25.92
CA VAL A 751 -4.18 -10.74 -26.56
C VAL A 751 -5.04 -11.26 -27.71
N MET A 752 -4.48 -11.30 -28.91
CA MET A 752 -5.20 -11.70 -30.13
C MET A 752 -5.67 -13.15 -30.04
N PRO A 753 -6.98 -13.40 -30.11
CA PRO A 753 -7.50 -14.75 -29.99
C PRO A 753 -7.14 -15.62 -31.20
N GLY A 754 -6.97 -16.92 -30.95
CA GLY A 754 -6.84 -17.91 -32.03
C GLY A 754 -8.08 -17.98 -32.92
N GLY A 755 -7.86 -18.25 -34.21
CA GLY A 755 -8.95 -18.48 -35.17
C GLY A 755 -9.44 -17.26 -35.95
N LEU A 756 -8.77 -16.11 -35.82
CA LEU A 756 -9.01 -14.97 -36.71
C LEU A 756 -8.54 -15.31 -38.14
N PRO A 757 -9.32 -14.95 -39.18
CA PRO A 757 -8.88 -15.09 -40.56
C PRO A 757 -7.68 -14.17 -40.79
N GLY A 758 -6.63 -14.71 -41.41
CA GLY A 758 -5.51 -13.87 -41.83
C GLY A 758 -5.92 -12.86 -42.89
N GLY A 759 -5.37 -11.65 -42.81
CA GLY A 759 -5.64 -10.53 -43.72
C GLY A 759 -5.86 -9.20 -42.99
N ASN A 760 -6.19 -8.17 -43.77
CA ASN A 760 -6.46 -6.84 -43.24
C ASN A 760 -7.82 -6.80 -42.53
N MET A 761 -7.80 -6.36 -41.28
CA MET A 761 -9.00 -6.13 -40.47
C MET A 761 -9.09 -4.63 -40.16
N THR A 762 -10.29 -4.06 -40.26
CA THR A 762 -10.56 -2.71 -39.77
C THR A 762 -11.22 -2.80 -38.39
N LEU A 763 -10.63 -2.09 -37.43
CA LEU A 763 -11.18 -1.87 -36.11
C LEU A 763 -11.76 -0.47 -36.06
N GLU A 764 -12.99 -0.35 -35.58
CA GLU A 764 -13.75 0.89 -35.53
C GLU A 764 -13.82 1.38 -34.08
N ALA A 765 -13.85 2.70 -33.86
CA ALA A 765 -14.00 3.28 -32.53
C ALA A 765 -15.09 4.35 -32.53
N VAL A 766 -15.84 4.43 -31.44
CA VAL A 766 -16.86 5.45 -31.20
C VAL A 766 -16.73 5.98 -29.77
N ALA A 767 -16.62 7.30 -29.64
CA ALA A 767 -16.64 7.99 -28.35
C ALA A 767 -18.07 8.41 -28.02
N PHE A 768 -18.42 8.34 -26.74
CA PHE A 768 -19.71 8.80 -26.20
C PHE A 768 -19.46 9.79 -25.07
N ASP A 769 -20.21 10.88 -25.06
CA ASP A 769 -20.23 11.82 -23.94
C ASP A 769 -21.27 11.42 -22.88
N LYS A 770 -21.25 12.11 -21.73
CA LYS A 770 -22.20 11.91 -20.63
C LYS A 770 -23.63 12.35 -20.96
N SER A 771 -23.80 13.15 -22.01
CA SER A 771 -25.10 13.57 -22.54
C SER A 771 -25.71 12.52 -23.47
N GLY A 772 -24.95 11.49 -23.85
CA GLY A 772 -25.36 10.39 -24.71
C GLY A 772 -25.17 10.67 -26.20
N ASN A 773 -24.48 11.75 -26.59
CA ASN A 773 -24.08 11.96 -27.97
C ASN A 773 -22.88 11.08 -28.32
N SER A 774 -22.69 10.81 -29.60
CA SER A 774 -21.63 9.94 -30.09
C SER A 774 -20.82 10.61 -31.18
N SER A 775 -19.53 10.32 -31.23
CA SER A 775 -18.67 10.69 -32.35
C SER A 775 -19.11 10.02 -33.65
N VAL A 776 -18.60 10.52 -34.78
CA VAL A 776 -18.57 9.72 -36.01
C VAL A 776 -17.72 8.46 -35.79
N VAL A 777 -17.98 7.42 -36.58
CA VAL A 777 -17.22 6.16 -36.50
C VAL A 777 -15.83 6.38 -37.08
N TYR A 778 -14.83 6.25 -36.23
CA TYR A 778 -13.42 6.24 -36.64
C TYR A 778 -13.05 4.85 -37.20
N PRO A 779 -12.22 4.71 -38.25
CA PRO A 779 -11.38 5.72 -38.94
C PRO A 779 -11.97 6.24 -40.25
N TYR A 780 -13.28 6.54 -40.30
CA TYR A 780 -13.92 7.08 -41.51
C TYR A 780 -13.99 8.60 -41.47
N LEU A 781 -13.70 9.22 -42.62
CA LEU A 781 -14.03 10.61 -42.91
C LEU A 781 -15.49 10.68 -43.39
N THR A 782 -16.31 11.44 -42.66
CA THR A 782 -17.71 11.69 -43.02
C THR A 782 -17.82 12.96 -43.84
N VAL A 783 -18.22 12.84 -45.10
CA VAL A 783 -18.51 13.98 -45.96
C VAL A 783 -20.03 14.14 -46.06
N ASN A 784 -20.55 15.27 -45.60
CA ASN A 784 -21.98 15.60 -45.59
C ASN A 784 -22.43 16.39 -46.82
#